data_AF-A0A813YT32-F1
#
_entry.id   AF-A0A813YT32-F1
#
_cell.length_a   1.000
_cell.length_b   1.000
_cell.length_c   1.000
_cell.angle_alpha   90.00
_cell.angle_beta   90.00
_cell.angle_gamma   90.00
#
_symmetry.space_group_name_H-M   'P 1'
#
loop_
_entity.id
_entity.type
_entity.pdbx_description
1 polymer ?
#
loop_
_entity_poly.entity_id
_entity_poly.type
_entity_poly.pdbx_seq_one_letter_code
_entity_poly.pdbx_strand_id
1 'polypeptide(L)'
;MRNCILQRSQINFYFKRYLHGKSRFENGPNFEHFLKQNNTTSDDYQGNLVLRKGEQRLRIPPWLKTEIPMGENYAKLKKTLSKLNLNTVCVEAKCPNIGECWNGGEDRISTATIMLLGDECTRGCRFCSVKTSRKPAAPDPNEPKNTANAICSWDIDYIVLTSVDRDDLSDQGSSHIAQTISLIKQQKPNLIVECLTPDFRGDKKCIETIVKSNLDVYAHNMETVRELQSHVRDHRANFEQSLSVLIHAKETNPNLITKTSLMLGLGETNDQIRDTMSQLRTRANVDCLTLGQYMQPTRRHLKVKEYIRPEIFQQLQEYGESIGFLYVASGPLVRSSYRAGEYFIKNIVKNKQQKKESAISSLRVNRETYTIPEQCQGCPGENGGGVSLTADESKNLDAVMKKEFFNLRASDKISLWRSIPDTRDDLCKSVKYPEDLPSASVVIVFKNERWSPVLRTVYSVLNRSPKQYLKEVILVDDQSDIEEMGQKLDDYCEEHFGELVRVLRAPSRLGLIKAKNYGAKNATGDIVVFLDAHCEANTGWLEPLLARIKEKRSAVLCPSIDMISDHNLAYGGTGFGSVGGFWWSLHFNWAPIPKRIRDAQKSRIDPYPSPTMAGGLLAANREYFFEIGGYDEDMEVWGGENLELSFRTWMCHGSLEFVPCSRVGHIFRPGHPYNMTGAKGKGDVHGRNSMRLAEVWMDDYKRLYYMHRRELIGKDYGDVEERRAIRTRLNCHSFKWYLENVFPEKFILDENVLAYGETRNPNSQLCLDTIGKDEKGTIPLAVYSCQSGASANQYLTLTKDNQLRREDGCSVTSDSTSIVLTNCDYSDHKQTWTHTNNGTLVHHPSNLCLDVEGLANNDQVKLKKCEPNKLSQQWLFRHYPK
;
A
#
# COMPACT_ATOMS: atom_id res chain seq x y z
N MET A 1 50.04 21.10 -14.34
CA MET A 1 49.47 20.20 -13.30
C MET A 1 48.67 21.01 -12.27
N ARG A 2 47.62 21.75 -12.69
CA ARG A 2 46.78 22.59 -11.79
C ARG A 2 45.39 22.99 -12.31
N ASN A 3 44.83 22.32 -13.34
CA ASN A 3 43.51 22.69 -13.92
C ASN A 3 42.47 21.55 -14.00
N CYS A 4 42.58 20.51 -13.16
CA CYS A 4 41.64 19.36 -13.19
C CYS A 4 40.66 19.28 -11.99
N ILE A 5 40.57 20.29 -11.12
CA ILE A 5 39.79 20.20 -9.87
C ILE A 5 38.50 21.05 -9.88
N LEU A 6 38.27 21.90 -10.90
CA LEU A 6 37.11 22.82 -10.92
C LEU A 6 35.87 22.34 -11.70
N GLN A 7 35.86 21.15 -12.31
CA GLN A 7 34.68 20.64 -13.04
C GLN A 7 33.81 19.63 -12.27
N ARG A 8 34.20 19.20 -11.06
CA ARG A 8 33.38 18.31 -10.22
C ARG A 8 32.41 19.03 -9.28
N SER A 9 32.55 20.33 -9.06
CA SER A 9 31.72 21.09 -8.11
C SER A 9 30.44 21.68 -8.71
N GLN A 10 30.36 21.91 -10.03
CA GLN A 10 29.14 22.42 -10.69
C GLN A 10 28.11 21.33 -11.02
N ILE A 11 28.53 20.07 -11.20
CA ILE A 11 27.62 18.94 -11.47
C ILE A 11 26.80 18.57 -10.22
N ASN A 12 27.36 18.73 -9.02
CA ASN A 12 26.66 18.43 -7.76
C ASN A 12 25.63 19.51 -7.35
N PHE A 13 25.73 20.74 -7.88
CA PHE A 13 24.79 21.81 -7.53
C PHE A 13 23.47 21.69 -8.31
N TYR A 14 23.51 21.21 -9.56
CA TYR A 14 22.31 20.93 -10.36
C TYR A 14 21.67 19.57 -10.01
N PHE A 15 22.44 18.59 -9.52
CA PHE A 15 21.91 17.26 -9.10
C PHE A 15 21.05 17.33 -7.82
N LYS A 16 21.38 18.23 -6.88
CA LYS A 16 20.67 18.32 -5.59
C LYS A 16 19.35 19.11 -5.62
N ARG A 17 19.12 19.96 -6.62
CA ARG A 17 17.95 20.86 -6.65
C ARG A 17 16.73 20.30 -7.38
N TYR A 18 16.87 19.19 -8.12
CA TYR A 18 15.79 18.62 -8.95
C TYR A 18 15.29 17.23 -8.51
N LEU A 19 15.84 16.66 -7.42
CA LEU A 19 15.35 15.40 -6.82
C LEU A 19 14.17 15.60 -5.86
N HIS A 20 13.57 16.79 -5.80
CA HIS A 20 12.39 17.08 -4.98
C HIS A 20 11.25 17.54 -5.88
N GLY A 21 10.20 16.71 -5.97
CA GLY A 21 8.94 17.06 -6.59
C GLY A 21 8.71 16.42 -7.96
N LYS A 22 8.43 15.11 -7.97
CA LYS A 22 7.55 14.45 -8.95
C LYS A 22 7.20 13.05 -8.39
N SER A 23 5.95 12.90 -7.95
CA SER A 23 5.41 11.62 -7.48
C SER A 23 5.42 10.59 -8.61
N ARG A 24 5.93 9.40 -8.33
CA ARG A 24 5.88 8.21 -9.19
C ARG A 24 4.40 7.75 -9.28
N PHE A 25 3.92 7.37 -10.45
CA PHE A 25 2.51 6.98 -10.66
C PHE A 25 2.47 5.55 -11.21
N GLU A 26 1.75 4.63 -10.55
CA GLU A 26 1.88 3.16 -10.73
C GLU A 26 0.93 2.51 -11.75
N ASN A 27 0.09 3.26 -12.49
CA ASN A 27 -0.99 2.69 -13.31
C ASN A 27 -0.67 2.60 -14.82
N GLY A 28 0.54 2.21 -15.20
CA GLY A 28 0.91 1.90 -16.59
C GLY A 28 0.63 0.44 -16.98
N PRO A 29 0.44 0.10 -18.26
CA PRO A 29 0.48 -1.30 -18.68
C PRO A 29 1.82 -1.91 -18.24
N ASN A 30 1.77 -2.95 -17.40
CA ASN A 30 2.95 -3.66 -16.95
C ASN A 30 3.57 -4.46 -18.12
N PHE A 31 4.79 -4.95 -17.91
CA PHE A 31 5.47 -5.79 -18.89
C PHE A 31 4.59 -6.96 -19.41
N GLU A 32 3.80 -7.58 -18.52
CA GLU A 32 2.89 -8.68 -18.85
C GLU A 32 1.80 -8.27 -19.86
N HIS A 33 1.36 -7.03 -19.85
CA HIS A 33 0.38 -6.50 -20.81
C HIS A 33 0.90 -6.46 -22.26
N PHE A 34 2.22 -6.56 -22.46
CA PHE A 34 2.87 -6.61 -23.77
C PHE A 34 3.27 -8.03 -24.20
N LEU A 35 3.04 -9.03 -23.34
CA LEU A 35 3.20 -10.45 -23.66
C LEU A 35 1.83 -11.01 -24.11
N LYS A 36 1.77 -11.57 -25.33
CA LYS A 36 0.55 -12.26 -25.79
C LYS A 36 0.34 -13.54 -24.98
N GLN A 37 -0.91 -13.81 -24.59
CA GLN A 37 -1.39 -15.07 -24.02
C GLN A 37 -1.23 -16.26 -24.99
N ASN A 38 0.00 -16.69 -25.24
CA ASN A 38 0.29 -17.99 -25.83
C ASN A 38 1.36 -18.65 -24.96
N ASN A 39 1.04 -19.84 -24.42
CA ASN A 39 1.85 -20.70 -23.52
C ASN A 39 3.19 -21.17 -24.14
N THR A 40 3.98 -20.28 -24.71
CA THR A 40 5.33 -20.56 -25.21
C THR A 40 6.25 -19.50 -24.63
N THR A 41 6.99 -19.88 -23.60
CA THR A 41 7.98 -19.03 -22.94
C THR A 41 9.14 -18.73 -23.90
N SER A 42 9.83 -17.61 -23.67
CA SER A 42 11.06 -17.18 -24.37
C SER A 42 12.11 -18.31 -24.47
N ASP A 43 12.07 -19.25 -23.53
CA ASP A 43 13.00 -20.38 -23.39
C ASP A 43 12.82 -21.49 -24.44
N ASP A 44 11.65 -21.62 -25.08
CA ASP A 44 11.36 -22.68 -26.05
C ASP A 44 11.73 -22.32 -27.51
N TYR A 45 12.21 -21.09 -27.77
CA TYR A 45 12.54 -20.65 -29.12
C TYR A 45 13.93 -21.10 -29.57
N GLN A 46 13.99 -22.11 -30.43
CA GLN A 46 15.24 -22.67 -30.98
C GLN A 46 15.85 -21.89 -32.17
N GLY A 47 15.30 -20.72 -32.55
CA GLY A 47 15.80 -19.94 -33.68
C GLY A 47 16.92 -18.96 -33.31
N ASN A 48 17.79 -18.61 -34.26
CA ASN A 48 18.77 -17.53 -34.06
C ASN A 48 18.06 -16.19 -33.80
N LEU A 49 18.54 -15.44 -32.79
CA LEU A 49 18.05 -14.10 -32.45
C LEU A 49 18.91 -12.98 -33.03
N VAL A 50 20.16 -13.28 -33.40
CA VAL A 50 21.13 -12.34 -33.94
C VAL A 50 21.52 -12.75 -35.36
N LEU A 51 21.48 -11.79 -36.28
CA LEU A 51 21.74 -12.04 -37.71
C LEU A 51 23.24 -12.31 -37.93
N ARG A 52 23.59 -13.55 -38.32
CA ARG A 52 25.00 -13.93 -38.55
C ARG A 52 25.51 -13.43 -39.90
N LYS A 53 26.83 -13.27 -40.02
CA LYS A 53 27.49 -12.83 -41.25
C LYS A 53 27.25 -13.87 -42.37
N GLY A 54 26.53 -13.47 -43.42
CA GLY A 54 26.14 -14.34 -44.54
C GLY A 54 24.66 -14.75 -44.54
N GLU A 55 23.95 -14.61 -43.42
CA GLU A 55 22.51 -14.87 -43.36
C GLU A 55 21.70 -13.73 -44.00
N GLN A 56 20.63 -14.08 -44.73
CA GLN A 56 19.81 -13.07 -45.39
C GLN A 56 18.71 -12.48 -44.50
N ARG A 57 18.16 -13.26 -43.55
CA ARG A 57 17.03 -12.84 -42.69
C ARG A 57 16.93 -13.68 -41.41
N LEU A 58 16.52 -13.06 -40.31
CA LEU A 58 16.10 -13.73 -39.07
C LEU A 58 14.64 -14.21 -39.14
N ARG A 59 14.36 -15.38 -38.56
CA ARG A 59 12.98 -15.85 -38.35
C ARG A 59 12.32 -15.05 -37.23
N ILE A 60 11.08 -14.62 -37.42
CA ILE A 60 10.33 -13.85 -36.42
C ILE A 60 9.98 -14.76 -35.23
N PRO A 61 10.42 -14.43 -34.01
CA PRO A 61 10.08 -15.20 -32.81
C PRO A 61 8.59 -15.15 -32.45
N PRO A 62 8.08 -16.10 -31.64
CA PRO A 62 6.66 -16.18 -31.27
C PRO A 62 6.10 -14.90 -30.65
N TRP A 63 6.85 -14.24 -29.75
CA TRP A 63 6.40 -13.02 -29.05
C TRP A 63 6.25 -11.78 -29.96
N LEU A 64 6.71 -11.86 -31.21
CA LEU A 64 6.58 -10.79 -32.21
C LEU A 64 5.52 -11.09 -33.28
N LYS A 65 4.80 -12.21 -33.18
CA LYS A 65 3.75 -12.58 -34.14
C LYS A 65 2.43 -11.86 -33.81
N THR A 66 1.91 -11.10 -34.77
CA THR A 66 0.60 -10.46 -34.68
C THR A 66 -0.48 -11.26 -35.42
N GLU A 67 -1.74 -11.09 -35.00
CA GLU A 67 -2.89 -11.70 -35.70
C GLU A 67 -3.34 -10.80 -36.85
N ILE A 68 -4.02 -11.39 -37.84
CA ILE A 68 -4.50 -10.65 -39.00
C ILE A 68 -5.70 -9.79 -38.57
N PRO A 69 -5.71 -8.47 -38.85
CA PRO A 69 -6.82 -7.59 -38.50
C PRO A 69 -8.14 -8.05 -39.14
N MET A 70 -9.11 -8.44 -38.32
CA MET A 70 -10.49 -8.74 -38.73
C MET A 70 -11.46 -7.99 -37.78
N GLY A 71 -12.54 -7.40 -38.30
CA GLY A 71 -13.55 -6.69 -37.47
C GLY A 71 -14.31 -5.57 -38.18
N GLU A 72 -15.54 -5.30 -37.74
CA GLU A 72 -16.43 -4.26 -38.30
C GLU A 72 -15.93 -2.83 -38.03
N ASN A 73 -15.37 -2.57 -36.84
CA ASN A 73 -14.83 -1.25 -36.46
C ASN A 73 -13.64 -0.83 -37.32
N TYR A 74 -12.69 -1.74 -37.57
CA TYR A 74 -11.58 -1.50 -38.49
C TYR A 74 -12.07 -1.13 -39.91
N ALA A 75 -13.07 -1.85 -40.44
CA ALA A 75 -13.64 -1.57 -41.76
C ALA A 75 -14.33 -0.19 -41.84
N LYS A 76 -15.06 0.18 -40.79
CA LYS A 76 -15.73 1.49 -40.66
C LYS A 76 -14.73 2.64 -40.65
N LEU A 77 -13.69 2.57 -39.83
CA LEU A 77 -12.66 3.61 -39.73
C LEU A 77 -11.87 3.77 -41.04
N LYS A 78 -11.51 2.66 -41.69
CA LYS A 78 -10.82 2.67 -42.99
C LYS A 78 -11.67 3.36 -44.07
N LYS A 79 -12.97 3.13 -44.10
CA LYS A 79 -13.91 3.76 -45.04
C LYS A 79 -14.02 5.27 -44.79
N THR A 80 -14.05 5.70 -43.53
CA THR A 80 -14.11 7.12 -43.15
C THR A 80 -12.85 7.88 -43.59
N LEU A 81 -11.66 7.33 -43.33
CA LEU A 81 -10.40 7.95 -43.74
C LEU A 81 -10.30 8.12 -45.25
N SER A 82 -10.70 7.09 -46.02
CA SER A 82 -10.74 7.16 -47.47
C SER A 82 -11.74 8.20 -47.98
N LYS A 83 -12.93 8.33 -47.37
CA LYS A 83 -13.95 9.32 -47.76
C LYS A 83 -13.47 10.77 -47.53
N LEU A 84 -12.66 10.98 -46.48
CA LEU A 84 -12.17 12.30 -46.08
C LEU A 84 -10.78 12.63 -46.65
N ASN A 85 -10.23 11.76 -47.50
CA ASN A 85 -8.90 11.88 -48.08
C ASN A 85 -7.79 12.10 -47.02
N LEU A 86 -7.90 11.44 -45.87
CA LEU A 86 -6.97 11.56 -44.75
C LEU A 86 -5.94 10.43 -44.77
N ASN A 87 -4.69 10.76 -44.49
CA ASN A 87 -3.60 9.80 -44.40
C ASN A 87 -3.39 9.31 -42.96
N THR A 88 -2.94 8.08 -42.79
CA THR A 88 -2.58 7.52 -41.49
C THR A 88 -1.31 6.70 -41.58
N VAL A 89 -0.42 6.90 -40.61
CA VAL A 89 0.82 6.12 -40.49
C VAL A 89 0.53 4.62 -40.34
N CYS A 90 -0.62 4.24 -39.79
CA CYS A 90 -0.97 2.84 -39.61
C CYS A 90 -1.04 2.08 -40.95
N VAL A 91 -1.50 2.75 -42.02
CA VAL A 91 -1.61 2.18 -43.38
C VAL A 91 -0.31 2.42 -44.15
N GLU A 92 0.20 3.64 -44.18
CA GLU A 92 1.38 4.01 -44.98
C GLU A 92 2.67 3.36 -44.47
N ALA A 93 2.80 3.19 -43.15
CA ALA A 93 3.95 2.52 -42.52
C ALA A 93 3.78 1.00 -42.36
N LYS A 94 2.67 0.42 -42.85
CA LYS A 94 2.32 -1.01 -42.72
C LYS A 94 2.38 -1.51 -41.28
N CYS A 95 1.69 -0.81 -40.37
CA CYS A 95 1.76 -1.09 -38.95
C CYS A 95 1.24 -2.51 -38.62
N PRO A 96 2.03 -3.36 -37.94
CA PRO A 96 1.62 -4.72 -37.59
C PRO A 96 0.52 -4.78 -36.52
N ASN A 97 0.25 -3.66 -35.86
CA ASN A 97 -0.68 -3.55 -34.74
C ASN A 97 -2.03 -2.88 -35.11
N ILE A 98 -2.27 -2.62 -36.40
CA ILE A 98 -3.41 -1.79 -36.87
C ILE A 98 -4.77 -2.33 -36.41
N GLY A 99 -4.98 -3.66 -36.39
CA GLY A 99 -6.25 -4.26 -35.96
C GLY A 99 -6.55 -4.06 -34.48
N GLU A 100 -5.52 -4.11 -33.64
CA GLU A 100 -5.67 -3.99 -32.18
C GLU A 100 -5.90 -2.54 -31.73
N CYS A 101 -5.29 -1.57 -32.41
CA CYS A 101 -5.53 -0.15 -32.17
C CYS A 101 -6.96 0.27 -32.56
N TRP A 102 -7.51 -0.29 -33.63
CA TRP A 102 -8.73 0.23 -34.26
C TRP A 102 -10.00 -0.55 -33.92
N ASN A 103 -9.90 -1.76 -33.36
CA ASN A 103 -11.09 -2.57 -33.06
C ASN A 103 -11.80 -2.19 -31.75
N GLY A 104 -11.13 -1.48 -30.82
CA GLY A 104 -11.69 -1.17 -29.50
C GLY A 104 -11.90 -2.43 -28.64
N GLY A 105 -11.70 -2.33 -27.33
CA GLY A 105 -12.12 -3.36 -26.37
C GLY A 105 -13.11 -2.72 -25.41
N GLU A 106 -14.04 -3.50 -24.86
CA GLU A 106 -15.14 -3.02 -24.00
C GLU A 106 -14.65 -2.28 -22.72
N ASP A 107 -13.37 -2.39 -22.36
CA ASP A 107 -12.74 -1.75 -21.19
C ASP A 107 -11.57 -0.77 -21.50
N ARG A 108 -11.45 -0.16 -22.70
CA ARG A 108 -10.23 0.63 -23.08
C ARG A 108 -10.48 1.94 -23.85
N ILE A 109 -9.54 2.89 -23.72
CA ILE A 109 -9.50 4.18 -24.45
C ILE A 109 -9.40 3.94 -25.97
N SER A 110 -10.29 4.58 -26.73
CA SER A 110 -10.25 4.61 -28.20
C SER A 110 -9.25 5.67 -28.68
N THR A 111 -8.21 5.25 -29.42
CA THR A 111 -7.16 6.15 -29.94
C THR A 111 -6.97 5.98 -31.45
N ALA A 112 -6.74 7.10 -32.14
CA ALA A 112 -6.39 7.12 -33.55
C ALA A 112 -5.08 7.87 -33.80
N THR A 113 -4.39 7.50 -34.88
CA THR A 113 -3.18 8.22 -35.35
C THR A 113 -3.40 8.74 -36.76
N ILE A 114 -3.26 10.05 -36.95
CA ILE A 114 -3.43 10.72 -38.24
C ILE A 114 -2.11 11.32 -38.70
N MET A 115 -1.82 11.17 -39.99
CA MET A 115 -0.62 11.70 -40.62
C MET A 115 -0.99 12.92 -41.47
N LEU A 116 -0.42 14.06 -41.14
CA LEU A 116 -0.60 15.35 -41.81
C LEU A 116 0.46 15.59 -42.89
N LEU A 117 0.22 16.56 -43.76
CA LEU A 117 1.09 17.02 -44.84
C LEU A 117 1.27 16.01 -45.99
N GLY A 118 0.32 15.09 -46.15
CA GLY A 118 0.31 14.07 -47.20
C GLY A 118 1.01 12.75 -46.82
N ASP A 119 1.33 11.95 -47.83
CA ASP A 119 1.95 10.62 -47.73
C ASP A 119 3.38 10.55 -48.31
N GLU A 120 3.91 11.70 -48.76
CA GLU A 120 5.24 11.82 -49.34
C GLU A 120 6.16 12.70 -48.47
N CYS A 121 7.25 12.08 -48.00
CA CYS A 121 8.27 12.72 -47.18
C CYS A 121 9.43 13.24 -48.04
N THR A 122 9.97 14.41 -47.68
CA THR A 122 11.19 14.95 -48.32
C THR A 122 12.48 14.26 -47.85
N ARG A 123 12.38 13.37 -46.85
CA ARG A 123 13.49 12.62 -46.26
C ARG A 123 13.41 11.13 -46.53
N GLY A 124 14.57 10.52 -46.73
CA GLY A 124 14.73 9.11 -47.09
C GLY A 124 15.35 8.28 -45.97
N CYS A 125 14.66 8.14 -44.84
CA CYS A 125 15.12 7.28 -43.74
C CYS A 125 15.10 5.80 -44.17
N ARG A 126 16.18 5.05 -43.89
CA ARG A 126 16.34 3.67 -44.38
C ARG A 126 15.43 2.65 -43.69
N PHE A 127 14.87 3.02 -42.54
CA PHE A 127 13.93 2.19 -41.78
C PHE A 127 12.46 2.40 -42.16
N CYS A 128 12.12 3.58 -42.72
CA CYS A 128 10.76 4.08 -42.89
C CYS A 128 10.20 3.69 -44.26
N SER A 129 8.92 3.28 -44.32
CA SER A 129 8.26 2.87 -45.57
C SER A 129 7.36 3.94 -46.20
N VAL A 130 7.31 5.14 -45.62
CA VAL A 130 6.62 6.29 -46.22
C VAL A 130 7.31 6.66 -47.54
N LYS A 131 6.52 7.08 -48.54
CA LYS A 131 7.07 7.42 -49.86
C LYS A 131 8.01 8.61 -49.74
N THR A 132 9.12 8.60 -50.48
CA THR A 132 10.05 9.73 -50.50
C THR A 132 9.96 10.47 -51.82
N SER A 133 9.75 11.78 -51.77
CA SER A 133 9.72 12.67 -52.94
C SER A 133 10.51 13.94 -52.66
N ARG A 134 11.34 14.37 -53.60
CA ARG A 134 12.10 15.63 -53.48
C ARG A 134 11.23 16.88 -53.66
N LYS A 135 10.11 16.73 -54.36
CA LYS A 135 9.13 17.79 -54.61
C LYS A 135 7.73 17.20 -54.43
N PRO A 136 7.31 16.94 -53.19
CA PRO A 136 5.96 16.48 -52.91
C PRO A 136 4.92 17.49 -53.41
N ALA A 137 3.68 17.05 -53.60
CA ALA A 137 2.57 17.97 -53.84
C ALA A 137 2.42 18.99 -52.70
N ALA A 138 1.90 20.18 -53.01
CA ALA A 138 1.58 21.16 -51.99
C ALA A 138 0.55 20.57 -51.00
N PRO A 139 0.68 20.81 -49.68
CA PRO A 139 -0.33 20.38 -48.71
C PRO A 139 -1.70 20.98 -49.06
N ASP A 140 -2.78 20.22 -48.90
CA ASP A 140 -4.14 20.74 -49.08
C ASP A 140 -4.42 21.84 -48.04
N PRO A 141 -4.69 23.10 -48.44
CA PRO A 141 -4.97 24.19 -47.50
C PRO A 141 -6.16 23.92 -46.57
N ASN A 142 -7.08 23.01 -46.94
CA ASN A 142 -8.22 22.63 -46.13
C ASN A 142 -7.97 21.40 -45.23
N GLU A 143 -6.82 20.72 -45.35
CA GLU A 143 -6.48 19.56 -44.50
C GLU A 143 -6.64 19.86 -43.00
N PRO A 144 -6.23 21.02 -42.45
CA PRO A 144 -6.39 21.30 -41.03
C PRO A 144 -7.86 21.31 -40.57
N LYS A 145 -8.72 21.94 -41.37
CA LYS A 145 -10.16 22.04 -41.09
C LYS A 145 -10.86 20.69 -41.26
N ASN A 146 -10.55 19.99 -42.35
CA ASN A 146 -11.14 18.68 -42.64
C ASN A 146 -10.72 17.64 -41.59
N THR A 147 -9.45 17.65 -41.19
CA THR A 147 -8.91 16.75 -40.16
C THR A 147 -9.51 17.05 -38.79
N ALA A 148 -9.60 18.33 -38.40
CA ALA A 148 -10.22 18.73 -37.14
C ALA A 148 -11.69 18.30 -37.07
N ASN A 149 -12.46 18.55 -38.13
CA ASN A 149 -13.87 18.12 -38.21
C ASN A 149 -14.02 16.60 -38.15
N ALA A 150 -13.14 15.86 -38.83
CA ALA A 150 -13.13 14.41 -38.82
C ALA A 150 -12.89 13.86 -37.41
N ILE A 151 -11.83 14.32 -36.75
CA ILE A 151 -11.45 13.93 -35.39
C ILE A 151 -12.55 14.28 -34.39
N CYS A 152 -13.16 15.47 -34.51
CA CYS A 152 -14.24 15.89 -33.62
C CYS A 152 -15.53 15.10 -33.84
N SER A 153 -15.74 14.50 -35.02
CA SER A 153 -16.86 13.57 -35.26
C SER A 153 -16.65 12.18 -34.67
N TRP A 154 -15.43 11.83 -34.25
CA TRP A 154 -15.11 10.52 -33.67
C TRP A 154 -15.29 10.53 -32.16
N ASP A 155 -15.68 9.38 -31.61
CA ASP A 155 -15.81 9.14 -30.19
C ASP A 155 -14.47 8.63 -29.62
N ILE A 156 -13.52 9.56 -29.50
CA ILE A 156 -12.16 9.27 -29.00
C ILE A 156 -11.78 10.29 -27.92
N ASP A 157 -10.98 9.83 -26.96
CA ASP A 157 -10.48 10.65 -25.85
C ASP A 157 -9.03 11.12 -26.06
N TYR A 158 -8.33 10.50 -27.01
CA TYR A 158 -6.91 10.73 -27.26
C TYR A 158 -6.63 10.64 -28.77
N ILE A 159 -5.89 11.61 -29.30
CA ILE A 159 -5.47 11.61 -30.70
C ILE A 159 -3.96 11.83 -30.81
N VAL A 160 -3.31 11.01 -31.64
CA VAL A 160 -1.92 11.22 -32.03
C VAL A 160 -1.89 11.80 -33.44
N LEU A 161 -1.34 13.00 -33.58
CA LEU A 161 -1.02 13.61 -34.86
C LEU A 161 0.45 13.36 -35.15
N THR A 162 0.76 12.93 -36.36
CA THR A 162 2.13 12.84 -36.89
C THR A 162 2.18 13.52 -38.24
N SER A 163 3.37 13.70 -38.82
CA SER A 163 3.51 14.26 -40.16
C SER A 163 4.75 13.74 -40.86
N VAL A 164 4.78 13.91 -42.17
CA VAL A 164 5.98 13.72 -42.99
C VAL A 164 6.89 14.95 -42.89
N ASP A 165 8.20 14.77 -43.11
CA ASP A 165 9.11 15.91 -43.19
C ASP A 165 8.89 16.69 -44.50
N ARG A 166 8.64 18.00 -44.38
CA ARG A 166 8.42 18.92 -45.51
C ARG A 166 9.50 20.00 -45.57
N ASP A 167 10.75 19.59 -45.74
CA ASP A 167 11.91 20.50 -45.84
C ASP A 167 11.80 21.49 -47.02
N ASP A 168 10.89 21.25 -47.97
CA ASP A 168 10.56 22.09 -49.13
C ASP A 168 9.71 23.33 -48.77
N LEU A 169 9.04 23.32 -47.62
CA LEU A 169 8.26 24.46 -47.12
C LEU A 169 9.14 25.37 -46.27
N SER A 170 8.88 26.69 -46.32
CA SER A 170 9.65 27.68 -45.57
C SER A 170 9.55 27.52 -44.06
N ASP A 171 8.36 27.13 -43.55
CA ASP A 171 8.08 26.84 -42.15
C ASP A 171 8.09 25.33 -41.84
N GLN A 172 8.49 24.52 -42.81
CA GLN A 172 8.56 23.06 -42.73
C GLN A 172 7.23 22.39 -42.36
N GLY A 173 6.10 23.07 -42.61
CA GLY A 173 4.74 22.60 -42.30
C GLY A 173 4.30 22.83 -40.85
N SER A 174 5.11 23.52 -40.02
CA SER A 174 4.79 23.75 -38.61
C SER A 174 3.49 24.55 -38.41
N SER A 175 3.23 25.58 -39.23
CA SER A 175 1.99 26.37 -39.15
C SER A 175 0.76 25.52 -39.48
N HIS A 176 0.90 24.61 -40.45
CA HIS A 176 -0.17 23.71 -40.87
C HIS A 176 -0.56 22.75 -39.74
N ILE A 177 0.43 22.13 -39.08
CA ILE A 177 0.22 21.23 -37.95
C ILE A 177 -0.39 22.00 -36.76
N ALA A 178 0.15 23.17 -36.41
CA ALA A 178 -0.36 24.00 -35.32
C ALA A 178 -1.80 24.47 -35.55
N GLN A 179 -2.16 24.79 -36.81
CA GLN A 179 -3.52 25.15 -37.17
C GLN A 179 -4.49 23.97 -36.97
N THR A 180 -4.10 22.76 -37.35
CA THR A 180 -4.89 21.54 -37.11
C THR A 180 -5.14 21.33 -35.61
N ILE A 181 -4.10 21.41 -34.79
CA ILE A 181 -4.22 21.26 -33.33
C ILE A 181 -5.13 22.33 -32.74
N SER A 182 -4.94 23.58 -33.13
CA SER A 182 -5.74 24.71 -32.62
C SER A 182 -7.22 24.54 -32.96
N LEU A 183 -7.54 24.13 -34.18
CA LEU A 183 -8.93 23.86 -34.61
C LEU A 183 -9.56 22.69 -33.85
N ILE A 184 -8.78 21.63 -33.57
CA ILE A 184 -9.25 20.51 -32.73
C ILE A 184 -9.55 21.01 -31.31
N LYS A 185 -8.63 21.74 -30.67
CA LYS A 185 -8.82 22.23 -29.29
C LYS A 185 -9.93 23.27 -29.18
N GLN A 186 -10.24 24.01 -30.25
CA GLN A 186 -11.40 24.91 -30.30
C GLN A 186 -12.74 24.15 -30.30
N GLN A 187 -12.82 23.02 -31.01
CA GLN A 187 -14.06 22.24 -31.13
C GLN A 187 -14.23 21.23 -29.98
N LYS A 188 -13.13 20.63 -29.50
CA LYS A 188 -13.08 19.70 -28.36
C LYS A 188 -11.91 20.04 -27.43
N PRO A 189 -12.08 21.00 -26.50
CA PRO A 189 -11.03 21.41 -25.57
C PRO A 189 -10.46 20.27 -24.71
N ASN A 190 -11.32 19.31 -24.34
CA ASN A 190 -10.98 18.18 -23.46
C ASN A 190 -10.33 17.01 -24.20
N LEU A 191 -10.29 17.01 -25.54
CA LEU A 191 -9.60 15.99 -26.31
C LEU A 191 -8.09 16.18 -26.13
N ILE A 192 -7.40 15.10 -25.77
CA ILE A 192 -5.95 15.13 -25.58
C ILE A 192 -5.27 14.97 -26.93
N VAL A 193 -4.41 15.93 -27.26
CA VAL A 193 -3.68 15.97 -28.52
C VAL A 193 -2.18 15.75 -28.28
N GLU A 194 -1.69 14.61 -28.72
CA GLU A 194 -0.25 14.33 -28.87
C GLU A 194 0.19 14.67 -30.29
N CYS A 195 1.25 15.45 -30.44
CA CYS A 195 1.84 15.72 -31.74
C CYS A 195 3.26 15.17 -31.83
N LEU A 196 3.45 14.15 -32.66
CA LEU A 196 4.76 13.63 -33.07
C LEU A 196 5.31 14.48 -34.21
N THR A 197 6.26 15.36 -33.89
CA THR A 197 6.77 16.35 -34.82
C THR A 197 8.00 15.86 -35.60
N PRO A 198 8.22 16.40 -36.81
CA PRO A 198 9.52 16.48 -37.45
C PRO A 198 10.57 17.12 -36.54
N ASP A 199 11.84 17.03 -36.94
CA ASP A 199 12.92 17.76 -36.25
C ASP A 199 13.04 19.24 -36.71
N PHE A 200 12.27 19.63 -37.72
CA PHE A 200 12.28 20.96 -38.33
C PHE A 200 13.67 21.51 -38.66
N ARG A 201 14.66 20.65 -38.96
CA ARG A 201 16.07 21.05 -39.13
C ARG A 201 16.62 21.87 -37.95
N GLY A 202 16.06 21.69 -36.76
CA GLY A 202 16.40 22.46 -35.56
C GLY A 202 15.87 23.90 -35.54
N ASP A 203 14.94 24.28 -36.42
CA ASP A 203 14.34 25.62 -36.43
C ASP A 203 13.45 25.84 -35.20
N LYS A 204 13.95 26.65 -34.28
CA LYS A 204 13.29 27.04 -33.03
C LYS A 204 11.92 27.68 -33.26
N LYS A 205 11.73 28.44 -34.34
CA LYS A 205 10.42 29.08 -34.63
C LYS A 205 9.38 28.03 -34.94
N CYS A 206 9.74 27.00 -35.71
CA CYS A 206 8.85 25.90 -36.04
C CYS A 206 8.42 25.15 -34.77
N ILE A 207 9.38 24.85 -33.88
CA ILE A 207 9.12 24.18 -32.59
C ILE A 207 8.19 25.02 -31.72
N GLU A 208 8.46 26.32 -31.58
CA GLU A 208 7.62 27.24 -30.79
C GLU A 208 6.19 27.35 -31.32
N THR A 209 6.02 27.37 -32.65
CA THR A 209 4.70 27.39 -33.30
C THR A 209 3.86 26.19 -32.87
N ILE A 210 4.46 25.00 -32.82
CA ILE A 210 3.77 23.79 -32.32
C ILE A 210 3.51 23.91 -30.81
N VAL A 211 4.51 24.26 -29.99
CA VAL A 211 4.34 24.37 -28.53
C VAL A 211 3.22 25.34 -28.14
N LYS A 212 3.02 26.41 -28.92
CA LYS A 212 2.00 27.44 -28.69
C LYS A 212 0.61 27.05 -29.23
N SER A 213 0.45 25.91 -29.89
CA SER A 213 -0.82 25.47 -30.48
C SER A 213 -1.80 24.84 -29.47
N ASN A 214 -1.48 24.86 -28.17
CA ASN A 214 -2.27 24.27 -27.08
C ASN A 214 -2.39 22.72 -27.14
N LEU A 215 -1.38 22.04 -27.71
CA LEU A 215 -1.26 20.58 -27.59
C LEU A 215 -0.97 20.15 -26.14
N ASP A 216 -1.26 18.89 -25.83
CA ASP A 216 -1.08 18.33 -24.49
C ASP A 216 0.25 17.57 -24.35
N VAL A 217 0.72 16.95 -25.44
CA VAL A 217 1.98 16.20 -25.49
C VAL A 217 2.78 16.57 -26.73
N TYR A 218 4.02 17.01 -26.52
CA TYR A 218 4.99 17.21 -27.59
C TYR A 218 5.85 15.95 -27.73
N ALA A 219 5.79 15.29 -28.87
CA ALA A 219 6.59 14.09 -29.14
C ALA A 219 7.60 14.35 -30.27
N HIS A 220 8.83 13.86 -30.10
CA HIS A 220 9.81 13.78 -31.18
C HIS A 220 10.66 12.52 -31.01
N ASN A 221 10.77 11.71 -32.06
CA ASN A 221 11.50 10.45 -31.99
C ASN A 221 13.00 10.65 -32.17
N MET A 222 13.77 10.11 -31.23
CA MET A 222 15.21 9.91 -31.41
C MET A 222 15.50 8.79 -32.41
N GLU A 223 14.58 7.82 -32.55
CA GLU A 223 14.62 6.63 -33.40
C GLU A 223 15.68 5.58 -33.01
N THR A 224 16.94 5.96 -32.76
CA THR A 224 18.02 5.04 -32.38
C THR A 224 19.13 5.79 -31.61
N VAL A 225 20.17 5.08 -31.18
CA VAL A 225 21.34 5.62 -30.48
C VAL A 225 22.21 6.47 -31.41
N ARG A 226 23.04 7.34 -30.83
CA ARG A 226 23.88 8.33 -31.54
C ARG A 226 24.69 7.72 -32.68
N GLU A 227 25.29 6.57 -32.44
CA GLU A 227 26.22 5.87 -33.33
C GLU A 227 25.53 5.34 -34.60
N LEU A 228 24.22 5.08 -34.53
CA LEU A 228 23.46 4.51 -35.64
C LEU A 228 22.66 5.54 -36.43
N GLN A 229 22.57 6.80 -35.97
CA GLN A 229 21.74 7.85 -36.59
C GLN A 229 21.96 7.98 -38.09
N SER A 230 23.21 8.17 -38.54
CA SER A 230 23.54 8.36 -39.96
C SER A 230 23.35 7.11 -40.82
N HIS A 231 23.37 5.93 -40.19
CA HIS A 231 23.08 4.67 -40.87
C HIS A 231 21.57 4.43 -41.01
N VAL A 232 20.79 4.87 -40.02
CA VAL A 232 19.37 4.56 -39.89
C VAL A 232 18.48 5.63 -40.53
N ARG A 233 18.77 6.90 -40.29
CA ARG A 233 17.97 8.05 -40.70
C ARG A 233 18.58 8.77 -41.90
N ASP A 234 17.82 9.69 -42.47
CA ASP A 234 18.32 10.63 -43.47
C ASP A 234 19.46 11.48 -42.88
N HIS A 235 20.48 11.81 -43.69
CA HIS A 235 21.66 12.54 -43.21
C HIS A 235 21.33 13.93 -42.62
N ARG A 236 20.16 14.49 -42.93
CA ARG A 236 19.66 15.76 -42.37
C ARG A 236 19.16 15.61 -40.93
N ALA A 237 18.86 14.39 -40.48
CA ALA A 237 18.41 14.09 -39.12
C ALA A 237 19.58 13.52 -38.30
N ASN A 238 20.02 14.25 -37.27
CA ASN A 238 21.12 13.83 -36.40
C ASN A 238 20.73 13.89 -34.92
N PHE A 239 21.51 13.22 -34.08
CA PHE A 239 21.24 13.08 -32.65
C PHE A 239 21.11 14.43 -31.92
N GLU A 240 22.05 15.35 -32.13
CA GLU A 240 22.05 16.64 -31.44
C GLU A 240 20.87 17.50 -31.88
N GLN A 241 20.52 17.46 -33.17
CA GLN A 241 19.34 18.15 -33.69
C GLN A 241 18.06 17.62 -33.05
N SER A 242 17.83 16.30 -33.05
CA SER A 242 16.65 15.70 -32.39
C SER A 242 16.60 15.99 -30.90
N LEU A 243 17.74 15.95 -30.21
CA LEU A 243 17.81 16.30 -28.80
C LEU A 243 17.50 17.78 -28.57
N SER A 244 18.01 18.68 -29.44
CA SER A 244 17.76 20.12 -29.35
C SER A 244 16.28 20.48 -29.54
N VAL A 245 15.54 19.71 -30.35
CA VAL A 245 14.09 19.86 -30.53
C VAL A 245 13.36 19.61 -29.20
N LEU A 246 13.70 18.52 -28.51
CA LEU A 246 13.11 18.17 -27.22
C LEU A 246 13.49 19.18 -26.12
N ILE A 247 14.75 19.62 -26.11
CA ILE A 247 15.24 20.68 -25.21
C ILE A 247 14.43 21.96 -25.42
N HIS A 248 14.37 22.46 -26.65
CA HIS A 248 13.71 23.74 -26.96
C HIS A 248 12.20 23.68 -26.71
N ALA A 249 11.55 22.54 -26.96
CA ALA A 249 10.15 22.34 -26.61
C ALA A 249 9.91 22.46 -25.10
N LYS A 250 10.78 21.85 -24.28
CA LYS A 250 10.71 21.94 -22.82
C LYS A 250 11.06 23.32 -22.28
N GLU A 251 12.05 23.99 -22.86
CA GLU A 251 12.41 25.38 -22.51
C GLU A 251 11.27 26.35 -22.82
N THR A 252 10.60 26.17 -23.97
CA THR A 252 9.47 27.01 -24.39
C THR A 252 8.26 26.83 -23.47
N ASN A 253 7.96 25.60 -23.05
CA ASN A 253 6.90 25.31 -22.09
C ASN A 253 7.34 24.19 -21.11
N PRO A 254 7.86 24.56 -19.92
CA PRO A 254 8.34 23.60 -18.93
C PRO A 254 7.26 22.62 -18.42
N ASN A 255 5.99 23.02 -18.55
CA ASN A 255 4.84 22.23 -18.11
C ASN A 255 4.34 21.25 -19.18
N LEU A 256 4.75 21.41 -20.45
CA LEU A 256 4.36 20.53 -21.54
C LEU A 256 4.98 19.15 -21.36
N ILE A 257 4.17 18.10 -21.53
CA ILE A 257 4.68 16.73 -21.48
C ILE A 257 5.50 16.49 -22.75
N THR A 258 6.75 16.06 -22.58
CA THR A 258 7.60 15.69 -23.73
C THR A 258 7.81 14.19 -23.79
N LYS A 259 7.61 13.62 -24.97
CA LYS A 259 7.71 12.18 -25.22
C LYS A 259 8.71 11.88 -26.34
N THR A 260 9.38 10.74 -26.26
CA THR A 260 10.27 10.27 -27.32
C THR A 260 10.23 8.74 -27.47
N SER A 261 10.83 8.22 -28.54
CA SER A 261 10.93 6.78 -28.80
C SER A 261 12.29 6.36 -29.32
N LEU A 262 12.66 5.11 -29.00
CA LEU A 262 13.77 4.37 -29.61
C LEU A 262 13.26 3.03 -30.15
N MET A 263 13.67 2.72 -31.38
CA MET A 263 13.55 1.40 -31.96
C MET A 263 14.81 0.60 -31.63
N LEU A 264 14.64 -0.65 -31.18
CA LEU A 264 15.73 -1.54 -30.81
C LEU A 264 15.86 -2.68 -31.82
N GLY A 265 17.09 -3.19 -31.99
CA GLY A 265 17.37 -4.34 -32.86
C GLY A 265 18.03 -3.96 -34.19
N LEU A 266 18.56 -2.74 -34.31
CA LEU A 266 19.37 -2.28 -35.45
C LEU A 266 20.88 -2.43 -35.20
N GLY A 267 21.27 -2.87 -34.00
CA GLY A 267 22.66 -3.17 -33.62
C GLY A 267 23.16 -2.33 -32.44
N GLU A 268 22.25 -1.70 -31.71
CA GLU A 268 22.53 -0.95 -30.48
C GLU A 268 23.07 -1.88 -29.38
N THR A 269 23.99 -1.41 -28.55
CA THR A 269 24.34 -2.08 -27.29
C THR A 269 23.52 -1.54 -26.12
N ASN A 270 23.36 -2.34 -25.06
CA ASN A 270 22.65 -1.91 -23.85
C ASN A 270 23.24 -0.62 -23.24
N ASP A 271 24.57 -0.46 -23.28
CA ASP A 271 25.22 0.75 -22.76
C ASP A 271 24.91 1.98 -23.61
N GLN A 272 24.86 1.85 -24.94
CA GLN A 272 24.46 2.95 -25.84
C GLN A 272 23.00 3.36 -25.62
N ILE A 273 22.12 2.39 -25.37
CA ILE A 273 20.71 2.65 -25.05
C ILE A 273 20.63 3.41 -23.72
N ARG A 274 21.30 2.92 -22.67
CA ARG A 274 21.32 3.55 -21.35
C ARG A 274 21.92 4.96 -21.36
N ASP A 275 22.97 5.19 -22.14
CA ASP A 275 23.56 6.51 -22.35
C ASP A 275 22.57 7.46 -23.05
N THR A 276 21.90 6.99 -24.11
CA THR A 276 20.87 7.76 -24.80
C THR A 276 19.73 8.14 -23.85
N MET A 277 19.26 7.20 -23.03
CA MET A 277 18.23 7.45 -22.02
C MET A 277 18.67 8.47 -20.97
N SER A 278 19.93 8.36 -20.49
CA SER A 278 20.52 9.32 -19.57
C SER A 278 20.58 10.72 -20.18
N GLN A 279 21.00 10.86 -21.44
CA GLN A 279 21.06 12.15 -22.12
C GLN A 279 19.67 12.77 -22.32
N LEU A 280 18.67 11.98 -22.70
CA LEU A 280 17.28 12.45 -22.83
C LEU A 280 16.73 12.98 -21.51
N ARG A 281 17.09 12.33 -20.40
CA ARG A 281 16.64 12.71 -19.08
C ARG A 281 17.39 13.93 -18.53
N THR A 282 18.71 13.93 -18.62
CA THR A 282 19.58 14.97 -18.01
C THR A 282 19.65 16.25 -18.84
N ARG A 283 19.68 16.15 -20.18
CA ARG A 283 19.83 17.31 -21.07
C ARG A 283 18.48 17.88 -21.51
N ALA A 284 17.54 17.03 -21.90
CA ALA A 284 16.25 17.44 -22.47
C ALA A 284 15.07 17.37 -21.48
N ASN A 285 15.29 16.82 -20.27
CA ASN A 285 14.25 16.66 -19.27
C ASN A 285 12.98 15.97 -19.83
N VAL A 286 13.17 14.95 -20.68
CA VAL A 286 12.05 14.20 -21.28
C VAL A 286 11.23 13.49 -20.21
N ASP A 287 9.89 13.53 -20.32
CA ASP A 287 8.98 12.95 -19.34
C ASP A 287 8.68 11.48 -19.65
N CYS A 288 8.37 11.16 -20.91
CA CYS A 288 7.93 9.82 -21.32
C CYS A 288 8.84 9.22 -22.39
N LEU A 289 9.15 7.93 -22.27
CA LEU A 289 9.96 7.19 -23.24
C LEU A 289 9.24 5.94 -23.72
N THR A 290 9.39 5.61 -25.00
CA THR A 290 8.91 4.37 -25.59
C THR A 290 10.06 3.58 -26.22
N LEU A 291 10.15 2.29 -25.91
CA LEU A 291 11.17 1.35 -26.40
C LEU A 291 10.48 0.19 -27.09
N GLY A 292 10.73 0.00 -28.38
CA GLY A 292 10.05 -1.01 -29.19
C GLY A 292 10.97 -1.76 -30.14
N GLN A 293 10.63 -2.99 -30.51
CA GLN A 293 11.40 -3.75 -31.51
C GLN A 293 11.23 -3.13 -32.90
N TYR A 294 12.34 -2.85 -33.57
CA TYR A 294 12.33 -2.53 -35.00
C TYR A 294 11.85 -3.75 -35.81
N MET A 295 10.84 -3.52 -36.64
CA MET A 295 10.30 -4.51 -37.57
C MET A 295 10.54 -4.04 -38.99
N GLN A 296 11.30 -4.84 -39.76
CA GLN A 296 11.62 -4.54 -41.15
C GLN A 296 10.34 -4.53 -42.02
N PRO A 297 9.95 -3.38 -42.63
CA PRO A 297 8.70 -3.29 -43.40
C PRO A 297 8.73 -4.08 -44.71
N THR A 298 9.84 -4.00 -45.45
CA THR A 298 10.07 -4.74 -46.69
C THR A 298 11.54 -5.12 -46.83
N ARG A 299 11.87 -6.05 -47.75
CA ARG A 299 13.24 -6.50 -48.01
C ARG A 299 14.22 -5.39 -48.43
N ARG A 300 13.72 -4.21 -48.83
CA ARG A 300 14.54 -3.06 -49.25
C ARG A 300 14.99 -2.18 -48.07
N HIS A 301 14.35 -2.31 -46.91
CA HIS A 301 14.67 -1.54 -45.71
C HIS A 301 15.75 -2.23 -44.89
N LEU A 302 16.25 -1.54 -43.87
CA LEU A 302 17.27 -2.06 -42.95
C LEU A 302 16.92 -3.46 -42.44
N LYS A 303 17.94 -4.30 -42.37
CA LYS A 303 17.80 -5.63 -41.80
C LYS A 303 17.73 -5.51 -40.28
N VAL A 304 16.85 -6.31 -39.66
CA VAL A 304 16.88 -6.52 -38.22
C VAL A 304 18.19 -7.24 -37.87
N LYS A 305 19.02 -6.62 -37.03
CA LYS A 305 20.27 -7.22 -36.53
C LYS A 305 20.00 -8.18 -35.40
N GLU A 306 19.05 -7.84 -34.54
CA GLU A 306 18.70 -8.63 -33.38
C GLU A 306 17.20 -8.53 -33.07
N TYR A 307 16.58 -9.66 -32.75
CA TYR A 307 15.29 -9.69 -32.06
C TYR A 307 15.54 -9.69 -30.56
N ILE A 308 15.30 -8.54 -29.95
CA ILE A 308 15.52 -8.31 -28.52
C ILE A 308 14.55 -9.16 -27.73
N ARG A 309 15.08 -9.85 -26.72
CA ARG A 309 14.25 -10.68 -25.84
C ARG A 309 13.39 -9.80 -24.92
N PRO A 310 12.17 -10.24 -24.55
CA PRO A 310 11.29 -9.48 -23.68
C PRO A 310 11.95 -9.03 -22.35
N GLU A 311 12.81 -9.86 -21.75
CA GLU A 311 13.45 -9.57 -20.47
C GLU A 311 14.38 -8.34 -20.54
N ILE A 312 14.99 -8.08 -21.71
CA ILE A 312 15.80 -6.87 -21.93
C ILE A 312 14.91 -5.61 -21.98
N PHE A 313 13.72 -5.70 -22.57
CA PHE A 313 12.77 -4.59 -22.53
C PHE A 313 12.35 -4.28 -21.09
N GLN A 314 12.11 -5.29 -20.26
CA GLN A 314 11.82 -5.12 -18.84
C GLN A 314 12.98 -4.43 -18.10
N GLN A 315 14.20 -4.91 -18.27
CA GLN A 315 15.39 -4.29 -17.64
C GLN A 315 15.57 -2.82 -18.06
N LEU A 316 15.29 -2.49 -19.32
CA LEU A 316 15.37 -1.12 -19.81
C LEU A 316 14.24 -0.24 -19.27
N GLN A 317 13.05 -0.82 -19.04
CA GLN A 317 11.95 -0.12 -18.38
C GLN A 317 12.34 0.27 -16.95
N GLU A 318 12.77 -0.72 -16.16
CA GLU A 318 13.19 -0.55 -14.77
C GLU A 318 14.32 0.50 -14.66
N TYR A 319 15.31 0.43 -15.55
CA TYR A 319 16.38 1.41 -15.61
C TYR A 319 15.85 2.81 -15.93
N GLY A 320 15.00 2.95 -16.95
CA GLY A 320 14.45 4.25 -17.33
C GLY A 320 13.62 4.90 -16.23
N GLU A 321 12.80 4.11 -15.54
CA GLU A 321 12.05 4.58 -14.37
C GLU A 321 12.99 4.97 -13.22
N SER A 322 14.07 4.21 -12.99
CA SER A 322 15.04 4.50 -11.93
C SER A 322 15.79 5.83 -12.11
N ILE A 323 16.00 6.27 -13.35
CA ILE A 323 16.66 7.54 -13.66
C ILE A 323 15.68 8.72 -13.78
N GLY A 324 14.38 8.50 -13.52
CA GLY A 324 13.40 9.56 -13.31
C GLY A 324 12.58 9.96 -14.55
N PHE A 325 12.43 9.08 -15.54
CA PHE A 325 11.32 9.25 -16.50
C PHE A 325 9.98 9.11 -15.75
N LEU A 326 8.99 9.95 -16.08
CA LEU A 326 7.65 9.84 -15.50
C LEU A 326 7.00 8.50 -15.86
N TYR A 327 7.31 7.99 -17.05
CA TYR A 327 6.81 6.71 -17.54
C TYR A 327 7.64 6.18 -18.71
N VAL A 328 7.90 4.87 -18.72
CA VAL A 328 8.64 4.18 -19.77
C VAL A 328 7.82 3.00 -20.27
N ALA A 329 7.36 3.08 -21.51
CA ALA A 329 6.73 1.96 -22.17
C ALA A 329 7.78 1.14 -22.91
N SER A 330 8.05 -0.09 -22.46
CA SER A 330 9.09 -0.92 -23.03
C SER A 330 8.55 -2.31 -23.34
N GLY A 331 8.61 -2.71 -24.61
CA GLY A 331 8.18 -4.04 -24.98
C GLY A 331 8.30 -4.32 -26.48
N PRO A 332 8.30 -5.60 -26.89
CA PRO A 332 8.53 -5.98 -28.28
C PRO A 332 7.54 -5.34 -29.27
N LEU A 333 6.27 -5.23 -28.88
CA LEU A 333 5.20 -4.67 -29.71
C LEU A 333 4.92 -3.18 -29.47
N VAL A 334 5.62 -2.53 -28.54
CA VAL A 334 5.50 -1.09 -28.27
C VAL A 334 5.92 -0.29 -29.51
N ARG A 335 5.18 0.76 -29.85
CA ARG A 335 5.52 1.72 -30.92
C ARG A 335 5.32 3.14 -30.40
N SER A 336 5.95 4.12 -31.07
CA SER A 336 5.83 5.54 -30.73
C SER A 336 4.36 6.00 -30.63
N SER A 337 3.49 5.48 -31.51
CA SER A 337 2.07 5.81 -31.61
C SER A 337 1.10 4.69 -31.14
N TYR A 338 1.59 3.66 -30.45
CA TYR A 338 0.79 2.47 -30.09
C TYR A 338 0.61 2.33 -28.58
N ARG A 339 -0.65 2.32 -28.08
CA ARG A 339 -1.21 1.71 -26.83
C ARG A 339 -0.46 1.85 -25.50
N ALA A 340 0.72 2.46 -25.49
CA ALA A 340 1.71 2.21 -24.49
C ALA A 340 1.84 3.44 -23.59
N GLY A 341 0.75 4.10 -23.18
CA GLY A 341 0.83 5.22 -22.23
C GLY A 341 -0.33 6.22 -22.27
N GLU A 342 -1.31 6.06 -23.14
CA GLU A 342 -2.41 7.04 -23.34
C GLU A 342 -3.30 7.18 -22.10
N TYR A 343 -3.56 6.08 -21.37
CA TYR A 343 -4.25 6.11 -20.07
C TYR A 343 -3.47 6.94 -19.03
N PHE A 344 -2.16 6.76 -18.99
CA PHE A 344 -1.27 7.43 -18.06
C PHE A 344 -1.09 8.91 -18.40
N ILE A 345 -0.83 9.21 -19.67
CA ILE A 345 -0.74 10.58 -20.17
C ILE A 345 -2.09 11.29 -19.99
N LYS A 346 -3.24 10.62 -20.21
CA LYS A 346 -4.56 11.18 -19.91
C LYS A 346 -4.68 11.58 -18.45
N ASN A 347 -4.23 10.74 -17.53
CA ASN A 347 -4.21 11.05 -16.11
C ASN A 347 -3.20 12.17 -15.76
N ILE A 348 -2.00 12.19 -16.34
CA ILE A 348 -1.04 13.30 -16.12
C ILE A 348 -1.60 14.62 -16.66
N VAL A 349 -2.15 14.62 -17.87
CA VAL A 349 -2.70 15.81 -18.53
C VAL A 349 -3.92 16.30 -17.75
N LYS A 350 -4.84 15.42 -17.35
CA LYS A 350 -5.97 15.78 -16.47
C LYS A 350 -5.50 16.35 -15.14
N ASN A 351 -4.55 15.71 -14.47
CA ASN A 351 -3.99 16.20 -13.20
C ASN A 351 -3.24 17.54 -13.38
N LYS A 352 -2.57 17.76 -14.52
CA LYS A 352 -1.91 19.04 -14.85
C LYS A 352 -2.90 20.13 -15.25
N GLN A 353 -3.97 19.81 -15.98
CA GLN A 353 -5.05 20.72 -16.35
C GLN A 353 -5.86 21.11 -15.11
N GLN A 354 -6.16 20.17 -14.21
CA GLN A 354 -6.69 20.43 -12.87
C GLN A 354 -5.72 21.30 -12.05
N LYS A 355 -4.39 21.09 -12.15
CA LYS A 355 -3.37 21.99 -11.57
C LYS A 355 -3.31 23.39 -12.22
N LYS A 356 -3.73 23.53 -13.48
CA LYS A 356 -3.71 24.80 -14.24
C LYS A 356 -4.99 25.61 -14.03
N GLU A 357 -6.14 24.95 -13.93
CA GLU A 357 -7.41 25.53 -13.49
C GLU A 357 -7.36 25.91 -12.01
N SER A 358 -6.66 25.12 -11.18
CA SER A 358 -6.36 25.50 -9.78
C SER A 358 -5.23 26.50 -9.60
N ALA A 359 -4.44 26.83 -10.63
CA ALA A 359 -3.48 27.93 -10.60
C ALA A 359 -4.13 29.29 -10.90
N ILE A 360 -5.36 29.31 -11.43
CA ILE A 360 -6.15 30.52 -11.70
C ILE A 360 -7.19 30.77 -10.58
N SER A 361 -7.46 29.76 -9.74
CA SER A 361 -8.23 29.91 -8.52
C SER A 361 -7.32 30.28 -7.34
N SER A 362 -7.54 31.46 -6.79
CA SER A 362 -6.95 31.99 -5.56
C SER A 362 -6.87 30.99 -4.38
N LEU A 363 -5.74 31.04 -3.64
CA LEU A 363 -5.58 30.56 -2.25
C LEU A 363 -5.83 29.06 -2.01
N ARG A 364 -4.85 28.19 -2.28
CA ARG A 364 -4.86 26.84 -1.68
C ARG A 364 -4.24 26.86 -0.29
N VAL A 365 -4.92 26.16 0.63
CA VAL A 365 -4.49 25.93 2.00
C VAL A 365 -3.22 25.08 1.99
N ASN A 366 -2.18 25.55 2.66
CA ASN A 366 -0.92 24.84 2.89
C ASN A 366 -0.59 24.90 4.39
N ARG A 367 0.53 24.32 4.79
CA ARG A 367 0.96 24.28 6.20
C ARG A 367 0.98 25.66 6.87
N GLU A 368 1.40 26.70 6.15
CA GLU A 368 1.50 28.06 6.67
C GLU A 368 0.14 28.76 6.70
N THR A 369 -0.71 28.53 5.69
CA THR A 369 -2.02 29.18 5.54
C THR A 369 -3.18 28.46 6.22
N TYR A 370 -3.00 27.21 6.69
CA TYR A 370 -4.04 26.48 7.44
C TYR A 370 -4.36 27.19 8.75
N THR A 371 -5.63 27.59 8.91
CA THR A 371 -6.17 28.18 10.14
C THR A 371 -7.03 27.16 10.87
N ILE A 372 -6.78 27.01 12.17
CA ILE A 372 -7.60 26.15 13.03
C ILE A 372 -9.01 26.74 13.08
N PRO A 373 -10.06 25.97 12.75
CA PRO A 373 -11.44 26.45 12.83
C PRO A 373 -11.82 26.89 14.25
N GLU A 374 -12.67 27.92 14.37
CA GLU A 374 -13.21 28.33 15.67
C GLU A 374 -14.07 27.21 16.28
N GLN A 375 -13.93 27.03 17.59
CA GLN A 375 -14.70 26.04 18.34
C GLN A 375 -16.15 26.50 18.44
N CYS A 376 -17.08 25.58 18.17
CA CYS A 376 -18.50 25.84 18.40
C CYS A 376 -18.82 25.75 19.89
N GLN A 377 -19.26 26.86 20.49
CA GLN A 377 -19.74 26.91 21.87
C GLN A 377 -21.16 26.36 22.00
N GLY A 378 -21.38 25.46 22.95
CA GLY A 378 -22.67 24.82 23.24
C GLY A 378 -23.09 23.76 22.23
N CYS A 379 -22.21 23.36 21.30
CA CYS A 379 -22.51 22.34 20.31
C CYS A 379 -22.59 20.93 20.94
N PRO A 380 -23.37 19.99 20.35
CA PRO A 380 -23.38 18.61 20.78
C PRO A 380 -21.97 17.99 20.81
N GLY A 381 -21.62 17.40 21.96
CA GLY A 381 -20.37 16.68 22.16
C GLY A 381 -19.11 17.52 22.33
N GLU A 382 -19.26 18.84 22.50
CA GLU A 382 -18.18 19.74 22.91
C GLU A 382 -17.57 19.29 24.26
N ASN A 383 -16.29 19.59 24.47
CA ASN A 383 -15.50 19.17 25.63
C ASN A 383 -15.55 17.65 25.86
N GLY A 384 -15.67 16.88 24.78
CA GLY A 384 -15.77 15.42 24.84
C GLY A 384 -17.05 14.89 25.47
N GLY A 385 -18.09 15.70 25.64
CA GLY A 385 -19.37 15.27 26.21
C GLY A 385 -20.06 14.19 25.38
N GLY A 386 -20.84 13.33 26.03
CA GLY A 386 -21.70 12.37 25.33
C GLY A 386 -22.92 13.06 24.69
N VAL A 387 -23.32 12.61 23.51
CA VAL A 387 -24.49 13.15 22.80
C VAL A 387 -25.71 12.25 23.01
N SER A 388 -26.79 12.86 23.49
CA SER A 388 -28.12 12.24 23.56
C SER A 388 -28.93 12.59 22.32
N LEU A 389 -29.58 11.59 21.74
CA LEU A 389 -30.46 11.74 20.58
C LEU A 389 -31.91 11.95 21.04
N THR A 390 -32.70 12.72 20.28
CA THR A 390 -34.14 12.83 20.51
C THR A 390 -34.87 11.53 20.11
N ALA A 391 -36.15 11.41 20.46
CA ALA A 391 -36.95 10.23 20.10
C ALA A 391 -37.02 10.02 18.57
N ASP A 392 -37.17 11.10 17.80
CA ASP A 392 -37.18 11.03 16.33
C ASP A 392 -35.81 10.66 15.76
N GLU A 393 -34.74 11.23 16.30
CA GLU A 393 -33.36 10.91 15.92
C GLU A 393 -32.93 9.50 16.32
N SER A 394 -33.66 8.85 17.22
CA SER A 394 -33.39 7.47 17.64
C SER A 394 -34.12 6.42 16.78
N LYS A 395 -35.01 6.84 15.86
CA LYS A 395 -35.75 5.92 14.98
C LYS A 395 -34.82 5.05 14.13
N ASN A 396 -34.86 3.73 14.26
CA ASN A 396 -33.95 2.78 13.58
C ASN A 396 -32.47 2.87 14.02
N LEU A 397 -32.18 3.41 15.21
CA LEU A 397 -30.80 3.45 15.74
C LEU A 397 -30.20 2.04 15.87
N ASP A 398 -30.99 1.04 16.26
CA ASP A 398 -30.53 -0.35 16.38
C ASP A 398 -29.98 -0.91 15.07
N ALA A 399 -30.58 -0.55 13.93
CA ALA A 399 -30.10 -0.97 12.61
C ALA A 399 -28.76 -0.31 12.27
N VAL A 400 -28.58 0.96 12.66
CA VAL A 400 -27.30 1.68 12.50
C VAL A 400 -26.23 1.06 13.39
N MET A 401 -26.52 0.84 14.67
CA MET A 401 -25.60 0.21 15.63
C MET A 401 -25.18 -1.20 15.17
N LYS A 402 -26.10 -2.00 14.63
CA LYS A 402 -25.79 -3.34 14.10
C LYS A 402 -24.91 -3.32 12.85
N LYS A 403 -25.01 -2.28 12.03
CA LYS A 403 -24.27 -2.16 10.77
C LYS A 403 -22.89 -1.55 10.98
N GLU A 404 -22.84 -0.44 11.70
CA GLU A 404 -21.63 0.39 11.86
C GLU A 404 -20.84 0.01 13.12
N PHE A 405 -21.48 -0.67 14.08
CA PHE A 405 -20.93 -1.01 15.41
C PHE A 405 -20.60 0.20 16.29
N PHE A 406 -21.19 1.37 15.99
CA PHE A 406 -21.20 2.56 16.85
C PHE A 406 -22.34 3.51 16.44
N ASN A 407 -22.61 4.51 17.26
CA ASN A 407 -23.70 5.46 17.07
C ASN A 407 -23.31 6.55 16.06
N LEU A 408 -23.39 6.20 14.77
CA LEU A 408 -23.12 7.13 13.67
C LEU A 408 -23.96 8.41 13.75
N ARG A 409 -25.22 8.35 14.20
CA ARG A 409 -26.10 9.53 14.30
C ARG A 409 -25.60 10.54 15.33
N ALA A 410 -25.14 10.05 16.48
CA ALA A 410 -24.49 10.91 17.46
C ALA A 410 -23.19 11.48 16.87
N SER A 411 -22.40 10.68 16.15
CA SER A 411 -21.21 11.17 15.44
C SER A 411 -21.54 12.27 14.44
N ASP A 412 -22.55 12.13 13.60
CA ASP A 412 -22.88 13.14 12.57
C ASP A 412 -23.38 14.47 13.15
N LYS A 413 -23.89 14.47 14.39
CA LYS A 413 -24.27 15.69 15.13
C LYS A 413 -23.09 16.40 15.79
N ILE A 414 -21.96 15.72 15.98
CA ILE A 414 -20.78 16.27 16.64
C ILE A 414 -19.90 16.97 15.61
N SER A 415 -19.45 18.18 15.94
CA SER A 415 -18.49 18.92 15.12
C SER A 415 -17.27 18.08 14.76
N LEU A 416 -16.79 18.22 13.51
CA LEU A 416 -15.57 17.55 13.05
C LEU A 416 -14.32 18.06 13.78
N TRP A 417 -14.37 19.25 14.38
CA TRP A 417 -13.27 19.84 15.17
C TRP A 417 -13.70 20.15 16.61
N ARG A 418 -14.58 19.32 17.19
CA ARG A 418 -15.00 19.48 18.59
C ARG A 418 -13.81 19.57 19.56
N SER A 419 -13.95 20.30 20.66
CA SER A 419 -13.00 20.22 21.77
C SER A 419 -13.15 18.91 22.54
N ILE A 420 -12.06 18.46 23.18
CA ILE A 420 -12.00 17.29 24.05
C ILE A 420 -11.21 17.66 25.32
N PRO A 421 -11.43 16.98 26.46
CA PRO A 421 -10.71 17.29 27.68
C PRO A 421 -9.24 16.86 27.57
N ASP A 422 -8.33 17.61 28.19
CA ASP A 422 -6.94 17.20 28.36
C ASP A 422 -6.88 16.10 29.43
N THR A 423 -6.84 14.85 28.98
CA THR A 423 -6.80 13.64 29.83
C THR A 423 -5.38 13.25 30.24
N ARG A 424 -4.37 14.05 29.88
CA ARG A 424 -2.99 13.79 30.29
C ARG A 424 -2.80 14.06 31.78
N ASP A 425 -1.84 13.34 32.34
CA ASP A 425 -1.36 13.59 33.69
C ASP A 425 -0.83 15.04 33.83
N ASP A 426 -1.04 15.67 34.98
CA ASP A 426 -0.57 17.04 35.20
C ASP A 426 0.96 17.18 35.05
N LEU A 427 1.70 16.11 35.33
CA LEU A 427 3.15 16.08 35.10
C LEU A 427 3.49 16.20 33.62
N CYS A 428 2.69 15.59 32.72
CA CYS A 428 2.90 15.67 31.27
C CYS A 428 2.75 17.10 30.75
N LYS A 429 1.85 17.90 31.35
CA LYS A 429 1.60 19.29 30.96
C LYS A 429 2.82 20.20 31.23
N SER A 430 3.69 19.78 32.15
CA SER A 430 4.90 20.51 32.54
C SER A 430 6.16 20.06 31.79
N VAL A 431 6.09 19.00 30.98
CA VAL A 431 7.23 18.50 30.21
C VAL A 431 7.57 19.48 29.08
N LYS A 432 8.85 19.80 28.94
CA LYS A 432 9.38 20.58 27.82
C LYS A 432 10.14 19.66 26.88
N TYR A 433 9.79 19.69 25.60
CA TYR A 433 10.46 18.93 24.56
C TYR A 433 11.50 19.80 23.83
N PRO A 434 12.57 19.21 23.28
CA PRO A 434 13.50 19.93 22.40
C PRO A 434 12.77 20.56 21.21
N GLU A 435 13.26 21.67 20.67
CA GLU A 435 12.63 22.32 19.51
C GLU A 435 12.97 21.62 18.18
N ASP A 436 14.12 20.96 18.12
CA ASP A 436 14.67 20.29 16.93
C ASP A 436 14.18 18.84 16.80
N LEU A 437 12.86 18.65 16.81
CA LEU A 437 12.25 17.32 16.64
C LEU A 437 12.11 16.93 15.17
N PRO A 438 12.17 15.61 14.86
CA PRO A 438 11.92 15.09 13.51
C PRO A 438 10.50 15.37 13.01
N SER A 439 10.32 15.37 11.70
CA SER A 439 9.01 15.52 11.07
C SER A 439 8.21 14.21 11.05
N ALA A 440 6.89 14.30 11.06
CA ALA A 440 5.99 13.15 11.04
C ALA A 440 4.97 13.20 9.90
N SER A 441 4.79 12.05 9.24
CA SER A 441 3.65 11.78 8.36
C SER A 441 2.65 10.90 9.10
N VAL A 442 1.40 11.35 9.20
CA VAL A 442 0.33 10.58 9.84
C VAL A 442 -0.43 9.79 8.78
N VAL A 443 -0.43 8.46 8.86
CA VAL A 443 -1.10 7.55 7.93
C VAL A 443 -2.37 7.03 8.58
N ILE A 444 -3.52 7.28 7.94
CA ILE A 444 -4.83 6.84 8.37
C ILE A 444 -5.41 5.92 7.30
N VAL A 445 -5.52 4.64 7.60
CA VAL A 445 -6.11 3.65 6.69
C VAL A 445 -7.59 3.51 6.97
N PHE A 446 -8.42 3.47 5.93
CA PHE A 446 -9.86 3.24 6.05
C PHE A 446 -10.42 2.36 4.93
N LYS A 447 -11.45 1.58 5.28
CA LYS A 447 -12.32 0.84 4.35
C LYS A 447 -13.75 1.01 4.84
N ASN A 448 -14.60 1.59 4.01
CA ASN A 448 -16.02 1.81 4.32
C ASN A 448 -16.26 2.51 5.68
N GLU A 449 -15.31 3.34 6.11
CA GLU A 449 -15.51 4.20 7.28
C GLU A 449 -16.43 5.37 6.90
N ARG A 450 -17.16 5.93 7.86
CA ARG A 450 -18.14 6.99 7.61
C ARG A 450 -17.54 8.39 7.61
N TRP A 451 -18.22 9.33 6.98
CA TRP A 451 -17.72 10.71 6.78
C TRP A 451 -17.27 11.39 8.06
N SER A 452 -18.13 11.39 9.09
CA SER A 452 -17.87 12.10 10.34
C SER A 452 -16.65 11.58 11.13
N PRO A 453 -16.44 10.28 11.39
CA PRO A 453 -15.24 9.81 12.09
C PRO A 453 -13.95 10.02 11.30
N VAL A 454 -13.92 9.81 9.98
CA VAL A 454 -12.71 10.00 9.16
C VAL A 454 -12.23 11.45 9.26
N LEU A 455 -13.11 12.39 8.95
CA LEU A 455 -12.74 13.80 8.97
C LEU A 455 -12.48 14.31 10.39
N ARG A 456 -13.20 13.83 11.41
CA ARG A 456 -12.90 14.19 12.80
C ARG A 456 -11.50 13.73 13.22
N THR A 457 -11.07 12.56 12.75
CA THR A 457 -9.69 12.09 12.93
C THR A 457 -8.69 13.05 12.28
N VAL A 458 -8.91 13.41 11.00
CA VAL A 458 -8.06 14.36 10.27
C VAL A 458 -7.97 15.71 10.99
N TYR A 459 -9.11 16.33 11.30
CA TYR A 459 -9.14 17.60 12.02
C TYR A 459 -8.48 17.52 13.40
N SER A 460 -8.65 16.42 14.13
CA SER A 460 -8.00 16.25 15.43
C SER A 460 -6.47 16.27 15.30
N VAL A 461 -5.93 15.64 14.27
CA VAL A 461 -4.49 15.61 13.98
C VAL A 461 -4.02 17.00 13.56
N LEU A 462 -4.69 17.64 12.61
CA LEU A 462 -4.29 18.97 12.11
C LEU A 462 -4.34 20.04 13.22
N ASN A 463 -5.39 20.03 14.05
CA ASN A 463 -5.62 21.07 15.05
C ASN A 463 -4.75 20.93 16.31
N ARG A 464 -4.24 19.73 16.60
CA ARG A 464 -3.54 19.42 17.86
C ARG A 464 -2.12 18.92 17.67
N SER A 465 -1.59 19.01 16.45
CA SER A 465 -0.19 18.74 16.15
C SER A 465 0.54 20.05 15.85
N PRO A 466 1.73 20.29 16.42
CA PRO A 466 2.49 21.48 16.08
C PRO A 466 2.80 21.54 14.59
N LYS A 467 2.49 22.68 13.96
CA LYS A 467 2.66 22.88 12.51
C LYS A 467 4.04 22.44 12.08
N GLN A 468 5.10 22.87 12.78
CA GLN A 468 6.52 22.61 12.48
C GLN A 468 6.97 21.13 12.48
N TYR A 469 6.19 20.22 13.07
CA TYR A 469 6.51 18.78 13.05
C TYR A 469 5.58 17.95 12.17
N LEU A 470 4.32 18.36 12.00
CA LEU A 470 3.42 17.68 11.09
C LEU A 470 3.78 18.00 9.63
N LYS A 471 4.20 16.97 8.89
CA LYS A 471 4.60 17.07 7.48
C LYS A 471 3.41 16.97 6.56
N GLU A 472 2.60 15.94 6.75
CA GLU A 472 1.42 15.60 5.96
C GLU A 472 0.54 14.59 6.70
N VAL A 473 -0.75 14.55 6.35
CA VAL A 473 -1.67 13.47 6.71
C VAL A 473 -2.01 12.70 5.43
N ILE A 474 -1.89 11.38 5.46
CA ILE A 474 -2.13 10.48 4.34
C ILE A 474 -3.34 9.61 4.68
N LEU A 475 -4.44 9.85 3.97
CA LEU A 475 -5.63 9.02 4.01
C LEU A 475 -5.50 7.89 2.99
N VAL A 476 -5.39 6.64 3.42
CA VAL A 476 -5.32 5.48 2.53
C VAL A 476 -6.69 4.82 2.46
N ASP A 477 -7.36 4.97 1.32
CA ASP A 477 -8.60 4.27 1.02
C ASP A 477 -8.30 2.86 0.50
N ASP A 478 -8.57 1.86 1.33
CA ASP A 478 -8.44 0.44 0.99
C ASP A 478 -9.66 -0.06 0.19
N GLN A 479 -9.95 0.59 -0.94
CA GLN A 479 -11.08 0.27 -1.84
C GLN A 479 -12.46 0.39 -1.19
N SER A 480 -12.82 1.54 -0.65
CA SER A 480 -14.18 1.81 -0.15
C SER A 480 -15.24 1.78 -1.27
N ASP A 481 -16.42 1.25 -0.94
CA ASP A 481 -17.58 1.17 -1.86
C ASP A 481 -18.67 2.20 -1.51
N ILE A 482 -18.41 3.04 -0.50
CA ILE A 482 -19.30 4.12 -0.08
C ILE A 482 -19.05 5.33 -1.00
N GLU A 483 -20.09 5.78 -1.71
CA GLU A 483 -20.01 6.88 -2.69
C GLU A 483 -19.41 8.17 -2.10
N GLU A 484 -19.82 8.58 -0.89
CA GLU A 484 -19.29 9.77 -0.23
C GLU A 484 -17.80 9.69 0.11
N MET A 485 -17.24 8.48 0.16
CA MET A 485 -15.81 8.26 0.39
C MET A 485 -15.00 8.34 -0.91
N GLY A 486 -15.62 8.36 -2.08
CA GLY A 486 -14.97 8.52 -3.38
C GLY A 486 -14.60 9.98 -3.68
N GLN A 487 -14.97 10.47 -4.87
CA GLN A 487 -14.60 11.80 -5.36
C GLN A 487 -14.97 12.93 -4.39
N LYS A 488 -16.10 12.82 -3.67
CA LYS A 488 -16.53 13.82 -2.70
C LYS A 488 -15.50 14.06 -1.59
N LEU A 489 -14.82 13.01 -1.12
CA LEU A 489 -13.76 13.12 -0.13
C LEU A 489 -12.50 13.77 -0.73
N ASP A 490 -12.16 13.41 -1.97
CA ASP A 490 -11.00 13.99 -2.68
C ASP A 490 -11.18 15.50 -2.84
N ASP A 491 -12.35 15.92 -3.32
CA ASP A 491 -12.70 17.33 -3.52
C ASP A 491 -12.68 18.10 -2.19
N TYR A 492 -13.28 17.52 -1.13
CA TYR A 492 -13.29 18.13 0.20
C TYR A 492 -11.89 18.29 0.77
N CYS A 493 -11.04 17.27 0.66
CA CYS A 493 -9.67 17.35 1.16
C CYS A 493 -8.85 18.40 0.40
N GLU A 494 -9.00 18.46 -0.92
CA GLU A 494 -8.31 19.43 -1.77
C GLU A 494 -8.76 20.87 -1.46
N GLU A 495 -10.07 21.09 -1.29
CA GLU A 495 -10.65 22.40 -0.99
C GLU A 495 -10.25 22.90 0.40
N HIS A 496 -10.33 22.05 1.44
CA HIS A 496 -10.17 22.48 2.82
C HIS A 496 -8.74 22.33 3.38
N PHE A 497 -7.94 21.43 2.83
CA PHE A 497 -6.62 21.11 3.39
C PHE A 497 -5.47 21.29 2.39
N GLY A 498 -5.76 21.35 1.08
CA GLY A 498 -4.78 21.43 0.02
C GLY A 498 -3.70 20.36 0.16
N GLU A 499 -2.43 20.76 0.17
CA GLU A 499 -1.31 19.80 0.19
C GLU A 499 -1.08 19.13 1.56
N LEU A 500 -1.76 19.58 2.62
CA LEU A 500 -1.55 19.06 3.98
C LEU A 500 -2.19 17.68 4.21
N VAL A 501 -3.25 17.36 3.46
CA VAL A 501 -3.95 16.07 3.52
C VAL A 501 -4.02 15.46 2.12
N ARG A 502 -3.48 14.25 1.97
CA ARG A 502 -3.47 13.52 0.69
C ARG A 502 -4.30 12.26 0.79
N VAL A 503 -5.24 12.08 -0.14
CA VAL A 503 -5.99 10.84 -0.29
C VAL A 503 -5.26 9.92 -1.28
N LEU A 504 -4.91 8.72 -0.83
CA LEU A 504 -4.33 7.65 -1.64
C LEU A 504 -5.38 6.56 -1.86
N ARG A 505 -5.76 6.35 -3.12
CA ARG A 505 -6.65 5.25 -3.52
C ARG A 505 -5.83 4.00 -3.77
N ALA A 506 -6.06 2.94 -3.01
CA ALA A 506 -5.41 1.65 -3.25
C ALA A 506 -5.88 1.06 -4.59
N PRO A 507 -5.01 0.42 -5.40
CA PRO A 507 -5.39 -0.12 -6.71
C PRO A 507 -6.31 -1.35 -6.61
N SER A 508 -6.31 -2.03 -5.47
CA SER A 508 -7.15 -3.18 -5.15
C SER A 508 -7.34 -3.24 -3.63
N ARG A 509 -8.20 -4.16 -3.15
CA ARG A 509 -8.42 -4.37 -1.71
C ARG A 509 -7.16 -5.02 -1.13
N LEU A 510 -6.31 -4.22 -0.52
CA LEU A 510 -5.03 -4.63 0.07
C LEU A 510 -5.23 -5.28 1.44
N GLY A 511 -6.21 -4.80 2.22
CA GLY A 511 -6.34 -5.11 3.63
C GLY A 511 -5.51 -4.16 4.50
N LEU A 512 -5.85 -4.06 5.79
CA LEU A 512 -5.25 -3.10 6.74
C LEU A 512 -3.72 -3.14 6.73
N ILE A 513 -3.16 -4.35 6.74
CA ILE A 513 -1.73 -4.61 6.88
C ILE A 513 -0.95 -4.04 5.71
N LYS A 514 -1.33 -4.43 4.48
CA LYS A 514 -0.71 -3.95 3.24
C LYS A 514 -1.01 -2.48 2.99
N ALA A 515 -2.19 -2.00 3.35
CA ALA A 515 -2.55 -0.59 3.26
C ALA A 515 -1.70 0.30 4.19
N LYS A 516 -1.35 -0.16 5.40
CA LYS A 516 -0.37 0.52 6.27
C LYS A 516 1.00 0.59 5.59
N ASN A 517 1.50 -0.50 5.03
CA ASN A 517 2.75 -0.48 4.24
C ASN A 517 2.66 0.49 3.05
N TYR A 518 1.55 0.49 2.31
CA TYR A 518 1.33 1.38 1.17
C TYR A 518 1.35 2.86 1.57
N GLY A 519 0.68 3.22 2.67
CA GLY A 519 0.74 4.57 3.23
C GLY A 519 2.15 4.96 3.70
N ALA A 520 2.84 4.07 4.40
CA ALA A 520 4.21 4.31 4.87
C ALA A 520 5.23 4.45 3.73
N LYS A 521 5.07 3.72 2.62
CA LYS A 521 5.90 3.85 1.41
C LYS A 521 5.72 5.21 0.74
N ASN A 522 4.52 5.79 0.84
CA ASN A 522 4.17 7.10 0.28
C ASN A 522 4.40 8.29 1.22
N ALA A 523 4.77 8.02 2.48
CA ALA A 523 5.08 9.02 3.49
C ALA A 523 6.47 9.64 3.30
N THR A 524 6.57 10.96 3.50
CA THR A 524 7.81 11.73 3.33
C THR A 524 8.43 12.24 4.64
N GLY A 525 7.73 12.10 5.76
CA GLY A 525 8.24 12.43 7.09
C GLY A 525 9.33 11.47 7.57
N ASP A 526 10.13 11.93 8.53
CA ASP A 526 11.17 11.13 9.18
C ASP A 526 10.56 10.01 10.03
N ILE A 527 9.38 10.27 10.59
CA ILE A 527 8.58 9.37 11.41
C ILE A 527 7.25 9.07 10.70
N VAL A 528 6.84 7.81 10.72
CA VAL A 528 5.48 7.39 10.33
C VAL A 528 4.66 7.17 11.58
N VAL A 529 3.46 7.76 11.63
CA VAL A 529 2.49 7.57 12.71
C VAL A 529 1.24 6.98 12.11
N PHE A 530 0.84 5.79 12.54
CA PHE A 530 -0.41 5.16 12.13
C PHE A 530 -1.51 5.49 13.13
N LEU A 531 -2.67 5.90 12.62
CA LEU A 531 -3.89 6.06 13.39
C LEU A 531 -5.03 5.33 12.67
N ASP A 532 -5.97 4.78 13.44
CA ASP A 532 -7.23 4.29 12.87
C ASP A 532 -8.12 5.48 12.49
N ALA A 533 -9.03 5.26 11.54
CA ALA A 533 -9.86 6.32 10.95
C ALA A 533 -11.01 6.83 11.83
N HIS A 534 -11.06 6.39 13.09
CA HIS A 534 -12.06 6.75 14.09
C HIS A 534 -11.36 7.07 15.42
N CYS A 535 -10.39 7.98 15.33
CA CYS A 535 -9.57 8.44 16.45
C CYS A 535 -9.73 9.95 16.70
N GLU A 536 -9.42 10.39 17.90
CA GLU A 536 -9.27 11.81 18.23
C GLU A 536 -7.99 12.04 19.03
N ALA A 537 -6.99 12.67 18.40
CA ALA A 537 -5.72 13.00 19.06
C ALA A 537 -5.95 13.99 20.20
N ASN A 538 -5.29 13.80 21.36
CA ASN A 538 -5.36 14.77 22.47
C ASN A 538 -4.35 15.92 22.26
N THR A 539 -4.42 16.96 23.10
CA THR A 539 -3.47 18.06 23.08
C THR A 539 -2.05 17.59 23.43
N GLY A 540 -1.05 18.07 22.70
CA GLY A 540 0.36 17.72 22.92
C GLY A 540 0.68 16.23 22.78
N TRP A 541 -0.06 15.51 21.92
CA TRP A 541 0.09 14.07 21.74
C TRP A 541 1.32 13.68 20.91
N LEU A 542 1.81 14.56 20.03
CA LEU A 542 2.79 14.20 19.00
C LEU A 542 4.22 14.35 19.52
N GLU A 543 4.53 15.46 20.18
CA GLU A 543 5.85 15.82 20.70
C GLU A 543 6.50 14.73 21.57
N PRO A 544 5.78 14.05 22.51
CA PRO A 544 6.34 12.95 23.28
C PRO A 544 6.83 11.78 22.41
N LEU A 545 6.11 11.46 21.32
CA LEU A 545 6.47 10.39 20.40
C LEU A 545 7.72 10.76 19.59
N LEU A 546 7.77 11.99 19.08
CA LEU A 546 8.91 12.47 18.29
C LEU A 546 10.19 12.56 19.13
N ALA A 547 10.08 13.08 20.35
CA ALA A 547 11.21 13.18 21.28
C ALA A 547 11.78 11.80 21.60
N ARG A 548 10.90 10.82 21.87
CA ARG A 548 11.34 9.47 22.22
C ARG A 548 11.98 8.73 21.03
N ILE A 549 11.45 8.87 19.81
CA ILE A 549 12.09 8.29 18.61
C ILE A 549 13.42 8.98 18.29
N LYS A 550 13.54 10.29 18.56
CA LYS A 550 14.81 11.01 18.42
C LYS A 550 15.87 10.47 19.37
N GLU A 551 15.51 10.15 20.62
CA GLU A 551 16.41 9.51 21.58
C GLU A 551 16.76 8.08 21.19
N LYS A 552 15.77 7.32 20.70
CA LYS A 552 15.92 5.91 20.34
C LYS A 552 15.22 5.62 19.02
N ARG A 553 15.97 5.69 17.92
CA ARG A 553 15.48 5.45 16.56
C ARG A 553 14.80 4.08 16.39
N SER A 554 15.26 3.06 17.13
CA SER A 554 14.73 1.69 17.09
C SER A 554 13.51 1.45 18.00
N ALA A 555 12.96 2.50 18.60
CA ALA A 555 11.73 2.41 19.39
C ALA A 555 10.49 2.47 18.49
N VAL A 556 9.59 1.50 18.67
CA VAL A 556 8.22 1.54 18.17
C VAL A 556 7.35 1.97 19.33
N LEU A 557 6.59 3.04 19.16
CA LEU A 557 5.89 3.71 20.25
C LEU A 557 4.39 3.62 20.08
N CYS A 558 3.67 3.36 21.17
CA CYS A 558 2.22 3.42 21.24
C CYS A 558 1.80 4.59 22.15
N PRO A 559 0.83 5.43 21.73
CA PRO A 559 0.19 6.34 22.66
C PRO A 559 -0.64 5.57 23.69
N SER A 560 -0.93 6.19 24.83
CA SER A 560 -2.05 5.74 25.66
C SER A 560 -3.36 5.91 24.89
N ILE A 561 -4.13 4.83 24.81
CA ILE A 561 -5.37 4.80 24.04
C ILE A 561 -6.52 5.15 24.98
N ASP A 562 -7.14 6.30 24.73
CA ASP A 562 -8.34 6.76 25.43
C ASP A 562 -9.60 6.13 24.83
N MET A 563 -10.67 6.07 25.62
CA MET A 563 -11.93 5.47 25.18
C MET A 563 -12.87 6.55 24.64
N ILE A 564 -13.35 6.35 23.41
CA ILE A 564 -14.50 7.07 22.89
C ILE A 564 -15.66 6.08 22.87
N SER A 565 -16.72 6.39 23.61
CA SER A 565 -17.91 5.55 23.72
C SER A 565 -18.55 5.31 22.35
N ASP A 566 -18.78 4.06 21.99
CA ASP A 566 -19.50 3.67 20.78
C ASP A 566 -21.00 4.02 20.85
N HIS A 567 -21.56 4.20 22.04
CA HIS A 567 -22.98 4.52 22.23
C HIS A 567 -23.32 6.00 22.13
N ASN A 568 -22.47 6.90 22.64
CA ASN A 568 -22.77 8.33 22.72
C ASN A 568 -21.57 9.24 22.42
N LEU A 569 -20.44 8.68 22.01
CA LEU A 569 -19.23 9.41 21.59
C LEU A 569 -18.61 10.27 22.70
N ALA A 570 -18.93 10.00 23.96
CA ALA A 570 -18.25 10.61 25.11
C ALA A 570 -16.76 10.20 25.10
N TYR A 571 -15.88 11.18 25.29
CA TYR A 571 -14.43 10.98 25.39
C TYR A 571 -14.05 10.77 26.86
N GLY A 572 -13.45 9.62 27.16
CA GLY A 572 -13.00 9.25 28.50
C GLY A 572 -11.53 8.90 28.52
N GLY A 573 -10.77 9.54 29.41
CA GLY A 573 -9.40 9.17 29.69
C GLY A 573 -9.32 7.76 30.28
N THR A 574 -8.48 6.90 29.72
CA THR A 574 -8.14 5.63 30.38
C THR A 574 -7.24 5.88 31.59
N GLY A 575 -7.52 5.18 32.70
CA GLY A 575 -6.83 5.36 33.98
C GLY A 575 -5.38 4.83 33.98
N PHE A 576 -4.99 4.11 35.02
CA PHE A 576 -3.65 3.52 35.12
C PHE A 576 -3.31 2.70 33.87
N GLY A 577 -2.08 2.88 33.37
CA GLY A 577 -1.62 2.22 32.14
C GLY A 577 -1.65 0.69 32.24
N SER A 578 -1.65 0.05 31.08
CA SER A 578 -1.56 -1.39 30.88
C SER A 578 -0.41 -1.70 29.94
N VAL A 579 0.02 -2.96 29.90
CA VAL A 579 0.88 -3.49 28.83
C VAL A 579 0.08 -4.42 27.93
N GLY A 580 0.51 -4.55 26.69
CA GLY A 580 -0.01 -5.56 25.77
C GLY A 580 0.56 -6.93 26.09
N GLY A 581 -0.32 -7.94 26.15
CA GLY A 581 0.02 -9.35 26.24
C GLY A 581 -0.57 -10.15 25.07
N PHE A 582 -0.59 -11.47 25.23
CA PHE A 582 -1.26 -12.39 24.30
C PHE A 582 -1.59 -13.72 25.00
N TRP A 583 -2.65 -14.39 24.56
CA TRP A 583 -2.90 -15.81 24.86
C TRP A 583 -2.17 -16.70 23.86
N TRP A 584 -1.89 -17.96 24.19
CA TRP A 584 -1.21 -18.89 23.28
C TRP A 584 -2.02 -19.20 22.02
N SER A 585 -3.32 -18.88 22.00
CA SER A 585 -4.15 -18.81 20.80
C SER A 585 -3.80 -17.67 19.83
N LEU A 586 -2.75 -16.89 20.13
CA LEU A 586 -2.27 -15.70 19.38
C LEU A 586 -3.30 -14.58 19.24
N HIS A 587 -4.14 -14.44 20.25
CA HIS A 587 -5.03 -13.29 20.41
C HIS A 587 -4.42 -12.31 21.41
N PHE A 588 -4.48 -11.03 21.07
CA PHE A 588 -4.04 -9.94 21.94
C PHE A 588 -4.90 -9.85 23.21
N ASN A 589 -4.28 -9.55 24.35
CA ASN A 589 -4.98 -9.18 25.57
C ASN A 589 -4.28 -7.98 26.25
N TRP A 590 -4.98 -7.34 27.18
CA TRP A 590 -4.40 -6.32 28.05
C TRP A 590 -4.02 -6.96 29.37
N ALA A 591 -2.78 -6.69 29.82
CA ALA A 591 -2.27 -7.15 31.11
C ALA A 591 -1.91 -5.94 32.00
N PRO A 592 -1.98 -6.09 33.34
CA PRO A 592 -1.52 -5.05 34.26
C PRO A 592 -0.01 -4.82 34.08
N ILE A 593 0.46 -3.60 34.34
CA ILE A 593 1.90 -3.28 34.30
C ILE A 593 2.62 -4.15 35.35
N PRO A 594 3.59 -5.00 34.94
CA PRO A 594 4.36 -5.82 35.86
C PRO A 594 5.10 -5.00 36.91
N LYS A 595 5.25 -5.57 38.11
CA LYS A 595 5.96 -4.91 39.22
C LYS A 595 7.37 -4.46 38.82
N ARG A 596 8.13 -5.27 38.07
CA ARG A 596 9.49 -4.92 37.62
C ARG A 596 9.54 -3.64 36.77
N ILE A 597 8.50 -3.40 35.96
CA ILE A 597 8.43 -2.23 35.09
C ILE A 597 8.05 -1.01 35.93
N ARG A 598 7.02 -1.15 36.77
CA ARG A 598 6.57 -0.09 37.68
C ARG A 598 7.69 0.37 38.64
N ASP A 599 8.45 -0.56 39.20
CA ASP A 599 9.53 -0.27 40.15
C ASP A 599 10.75 0.35 39.44
N ALA A 600 10.92 0.12 38.14
CA ALA A 600 12.01 0.69 37.33
C ALA A 600 11.70 2.10 36.80
N GLN A 601 10.42 2.51 36.76
CA GLN A 601 10.03 3.86 36.36
C GLN A 601 10.43 4.88 37.42
N LYS A 602 11.01 6.00 36.99
CA LYS A 602 11.33 7.13 37.90
C LYS A 602 10.10 8.01 38.11
N SER A 603 9.27 8.12 37.08
CA SER A 603 8.03 8.85 37.08
C SER A 603 6.92 8.05 36.40
N ARG A 604 5.68 8.24 36.84
CA ARG A 604 4.49 7.60 36.25
C ARG A 604 4.21 8.01 34.80
N ILE A 605 4.87 9.08 34.34
CA ILE A 605 4.76 9.59 32.96
C ILE A 605 5.90 9.12 32.05
N ASP A 606 6.89 8.40 32.59
CA ASP A 606 8.00 7.88 31.79
C ASP A 606 7.48 6.82 30.79
N PRO A 607 7.98 6.83 29.54
CA PRO A 607 7.74 5.74 28.61
C PRO A 607 8.13 4.39 29.22
N TYR A 608 7.31 3.37 29.01
CA TYR A 608 7.53 2.05 29.59
C TYR A 608 7.42 0.94 28.56
N PRO A 609 8.24 -0.12 28.68
CA PRO A 609 8.24 -1.22 27.72
C PRO A 609 6.95 -2.03 27.80
N SER A 610 6.50 -2.55 26.66
CA SER A 610 5.36 -3.46 26.56
C SER A 610 5.73 -4.68 25.71
N PRO A 611 5.37 -5.90 26.12
CA PRO A 611 5.61 -7.10 25.33
C PRO A 611 4.98 -7.00 23.94
N THR A 612 3.71 -6.61 23.89
CA THR A 612 2.95 -6.48 22.63
C THR A 612 2.21 -5.15 22.54
N MET A 613 1.59 -4.90 21.39
CA MET A 613 0.72 -3.74 21.15
C MET A 613 -0.63 -4.18 20.57
N ALA A 614 -1.65 -3.34 20.75
CA ALA A 614 -2.95 -3.53 20.11
C ALA A 614 -2.86 -3.42 18.57
N GLY A 615 -1.92 -2.61 18.06
CA GLY A 615 -1.53 -2.56 16.63
C GLY A 615 -2.21 -1.50 15.78
N GLY A 616 -3.32 -0.90 16.24
CA GLY A 616 -4.00 0.20 15.54
C GLY A 616 -3.16 1.46 15.46
N LEU A 617 -2.74 1.96 16.63
CA LEU A 617 -2.02 3.22 16.79
C LEU A 617 -0.55 2.98 17.15
N LEU A 618 0.37 3.43 16.30
CA LEU A 618 1.81 3.34 16.56
C LEU A 618 2.61 4.42 15.83
N ALA A 619 3.76 4.79 16.37
CA ALA A 619 4.75 5.66 15.74
C ALA A 619 6.11 4.97 15.67
N ALA A 620 6.80 5.11 14.54
CA ALA A 620 8.15 4.57 14.36
C ALA A 620 8.96 5.48 13.42
N ASN A 621 10.29 5.47 13.59
CA ASN A 621 11.16 6.02 12.55
C ASN A 621 10.90 5.29 11.23
N ARG A 622 10.65 6.04 10.15
CA ARG A 622 10.18 5.48 8.87
C ARG A 622 11.20 4.54 8.24
N GLU A 623 12.47 4.91 8.28
CA GLU A 623 13.55 4.07 7.75
C GLU A 623 13.71 2.80 8.58
N TYR A 624 13.74 2.92 9.91
CA TYR A 624 13.81 1.77 10.81
C TYR A 624 12.67 0.78 10.58
N PHE A 625 11.43 1.28 10.42
CA PHE A 625 10.26 0.46 10.10
C PHE A 625 10.49 -0.44 8.87
N PHE A 626 11.10 0.09 7.81
CA PHE A 626 11.43 -0.69 6.62
C PHE A 626 12.71 -1.52 6.75
N GLU A 627 13.71 -1.09 7.53
CA GLU A 627 14.93 -1.88 7.81
C GLU A 627 14.61 -3.21 8.48
N ILE A 628 13.66 -3.19 9.41
CA ILE A 628 13.15 -4.40 10.06
C ILE A 628 12.13 -5.15 9.20
N GLY A 629 11.73 -4.62 8.04
CA GLY A 629 10.92 -5.32 7.04
C GLY A 629 9.43 -4.96 6.98
N GLY A 630 9.03 -3.78 7.43
CA GLY A 630 7.64 -3.29 7.39
C GLY A 630 6.65 -4.28 8.04
N TYR A 631 5.37 -4.26 7.68
CA TYR A 631 4.52 -5.43 7.94
C TYR A 631 4.75 -6.55 6.91
N ASP A 632 4.43 -7.79 7.28
CA ASP A 632 4.44 -8.94 6.36
C ASP A 632 3.39 -8.76 5.25
N GLU A 633 3.83 -8.56 4.01
CA GLU A 633 2.95 -8.24 2.87
C GLU A 633 2.07 -9.42 2.44
N ASP A 634 2.35 -10.63 2.92
CA ASP A 634 1.55 -11.82 2.66
C ASP A 634 0.52 -12.12 3.76
N MET A 635 0.51 -11.33 4.84
CA MET A 635 -0.63 -11.35 5.75
C MET A 635 -1.84 -10.69 5.09
N GLU A 636 -2.99 -11.32 5.25
CA GLU A 636 -4.23 -10.90 4.60
C GLU A 636 -5.10 -10.09 5.57
N VAL A 637 -5.76 -9.04 5.05
CA VAL A 637 -6.84 -8.26 5.68
C VAL A 637 -6.54 -7.71 7.08
N TRP A 638 -6.63 -8.55 8.12
CA TRP A 638 -6.55 -8.14 9.53
C TRP A 638 -6.14 -9.32 10.43
N GLY A 639 -5.38 -9.02 11.48
CA GLY A 639 -5.13 -9.90 12.61
C GLY A 639 -3.76 -10.58 12.56
N GLY A 640 -3.09 -10.60 13.71
CA GLY A 640 -1.77 -11.22 13.90
C GLY A 640 -0.59 -10.29 13.61
N GLU A 641 -0.78 -9.24 12.82
CA GLU A 641 0.28 -8.29 12.43
C GLU A 641 0.84 -7.51 13.62
N ASN A 642 0.00 -7.23 14.59
CA ASN A 642 0.35 -6.50 15.80
C ASN A 642 1.31 -7.32 16.67
N LEU A 643 1.03 -8.62 16.84
CA LEU A 643 1.91 -9.54 17.55
C LEU A 643 3.21 -9.82 16.76
N GLU A 644 3.11 -9.96 15.44
CA GLU A 644 4.28 -10.22 14.57
C GLU A 644 5.29 -9.08 14.67
N LEU A 645 4.83 -7.84 14.51
CA LEU A 645 5.69 -6.66 14.61
C LEU A 645 6.23 -6.50 16.04
N SER A 646 5.45 -6.84 17.06
CA SER A 646 5.90 -6.80 18.47
C SER A 646 7.06 -7.75 18.72
N PHE A 647 6.90 -9.04 18.35
CA PHE A 647 7.92 -10.07 18.53
C PHE A 647 9.18 -9.71 17.76
N ARG A 648 9.03 -9.35 16.48
CA ARG A 648 10.16 -8.95 15.64
C ARG A 648 10.89 -7.74 16.19
N THR A 649 10.19 -6.69 16.60
CA THR A 649 10.82 -5.47 17.12
C THR A 649 11.71 -5.79 18.32
N TRP A 650 11.20 -6.57 19.28
CA TRP A 650 11.96 -6.96 20.47
C TRP A 650 13.11 -7.92 20.15
N MET A 651 12.83 -8.98 19.40
CA MET A 651 13.82 -10.01 19.09
C MET A 651 14.94 -9.46 18.20
N CYS A 652 14.66 -8.44 17.40
CA CYS A 652 15.64 -7.81 16.51
C CYS A 652 16.18 -6.48 17.08
N HIS A 653 16.42 -6.42 18.39
CA HIS A 653 17.18 -5.37 19.09
C HIS A 653 16.51 -3.98 19.22
N GLY A 654 15.22 -3.87 18.90
CA GLY A 654 14.41 -2.67 19.11
C GLY A 654 13.78 -2.57 20.50
N SER A 655 12.81 -1.69 20.66
CA SER A 655 11.87 -1.73 21.78
C SER A 655 10.46 -1.36 21.35
N LEU A 656 9.48 -1.89 22.07
CA LEU A 656 8.09 -1.50 21.98
C LEU A 656 7.68 -0.84 23.29
N GLU A 657 7.19 0.40 23.24
CA GLU A 657 6.98 1.20 24.44
C GLU A 657 5.64 1.97 24.38
N PHE A 658 4.96 2.07 25.51
CA PHE A 658 3.86 3.02 25.67
C PHE A 658 4.39 4.35 26.17
N VAL A 659 3.85 5.45 25.65
CA VAL A 659 4.23 6.83 26.02
C VAL A 659 3.04 7.52 26.72
N PRO A 660 3.00 7.56 28.07
CA PRO A 660 1.83 8.04 28.82
C PRO A 660 1.37 9.46 28.49
N CYS A 661 2.32 10.34 28.12
CA CYS A 661 2.02 11.73 27.76
C CYS A 661 1.45 11.90 26.35
N SER A 662 1.54 10.87 25.50
CA SER A 662 0.88 10.85 24.20
C SER A 662 -0.46 10.13 24.35
N ARG A 663 -1.58 10.83 24.13
CA ARG A 663 -2.92 10.26 24.29
C ARG A 663 -3.74 10.43 23.02
N VAL A 664 -4.43 9.36 22.63
CA VAL A 664 -5.32 9.37 21.46
C VAL A 664 -6.57 8.58 21.80
N GLY A 665 -7.75 9.20 21.64
CA GLY A 665 -9.03 8.52 21.81
C GLY A 665 -9.33 7.62 20.63
N HIS A 666 -9.95 6.48 20.89
CA HIS A 666 -10.35 5.50 19.89
C HIS A 666 -11.79 5.02 20.15
N ILE A 667 -12.59 4.89 19.08
CA ILE A 667 -13.94 4.31 19.16
C ILE A 667 -13.83 2.79 19.21
N PHE A 668 -13.99 2.19 20.39
CA PHE A 668 -13.96 0.73 20.54
C PHE A 668 -15.29 0.11 20.12
N ARG A 669 -15.28 -0.61 19.01
CA ARG A 669 -16.47 -1.26 18.45
C ARG A 669 -16.57 -2.72 18.92
N PRO A 670 -17.79 -3.24 19.17
CA PRO A 670 -17.99 -4.65 19.46
C PRO A 670 -17.82 -5.57 18.23
N GLY A 671 -17.62 -5.02 17.04
CA GLY A 671 -17.40 -5.77 15.81
C GLY A 671 -16.87 -4.91 14.66
N HIS A 672 -16.81 -5.49 13.46
CA HIS A 672 -16.27 -4.84 12.26
C HIS A 672 -17.36 -4.64 11.20
N PRO A 673 -17.50 -3.44 10.61
CA PRO A 673 -18.57 -3.12 9.66
C PRO A 673 -18.32 -3.66 8.23
N TYR A 674 -17.22 -4.37 7.99
CA TYR A 674 -16.82 -4.87 6.67
C TYR A 674 -16.29 -6.31 6.73
N ASN A 675 -16.28 -6.96 5.56
CA ASN A 675 -15.90 -8.36 5.45
C ASN A 675 -14.41 -8.60 5.78
N MET A 676 -14.17 -9.57 6.67
CA MET A 676 -12.86 -10.02 7.15
C MET A 676 -12.40 -11.37 6.55
N THR A 677 -13.13 -11.97 5.60
CA THR A 677 -12.89 -13.34 5.11
C THR A 677 -11.82 -13.52 4.02
N GLY A 678 -10.98 -12.51 3.77
CA GLY A 678 -9.87 -12.57 2.80
C GLY A 678 -10.30 -12.58 1.34
N ALA A 679 -9.34 -12.62 0.42
CA ALA A 679 -9.59 -12.58 -1.04
C ALA A 679 -10.40 -13.79 -1.56
N LYS A 680 -10.36 -14.92 -0.85
CA LYS A 680 -11.10 -16.16 -1.18
C LYS A 680 -12.49 -16.23 -0.53
N GLY A 681 -12.91 -15.21 0.22
CA GLY A 681 -14.28 -15.03 0.70
C GLY A 681 -14.78 -15.98 1.80
N LYS A 682 -14.00 -17.00 2.20
CA LYS A 682 -14.37 -18.01 3.24
C LYS A 682 -13.17 -18.57 4.02
N GLY A 683 -12.08 -17.80 4.16
CA GLY A 683 -10.85 -18.25 4.84
C GLY A 683 -10.77 -17.81 6.30
N ASP A 684 -10.17 -18.65 7.14
CA ASP A 684 -9.70 -18.28 8.48
C ASP A 684 -8.43 -17.42 8.36
N VAL A 685 -8.63 -16.14 8.05
CA VAL A 685 -7.56 -15.18 7.78
C VAL A 685 -6.66 -14.99 9.00
N HIS A 686 -7.26 -14.79 10.18
CA HIS A 686 -6.51 -14.64 11.42
C HIS A 686 -5.66 -15.88 11.73
N GLY A 687 -6.20 -17.09 11.54
CA GLY A 687 -5.44 -18.33 11.69
C GLY A 687 -4.29 -18.43 10.70
N ARG A 688 -4.50 -18.09 9.42
CA ARG A 688 -3.43 -18.06 8.41
C ARG A 688 -2.30 -17.09 8.79
N ASN A 689 -2.64 -15.85 9.14
CA ASN A 689 -1.64 -14.84 9.53
C ASN A 689 -0.89 -15.28 10.81
N SER A 690 -1.60 -15.84 11.78
CA SER A 690 -1.01 -16.35 13.02
C SER A 690 -0.08 -17.53 12.80
N MET A 691 -0.37 -18.42 11.84
CA MET A 691 0.57 -19.47 11.41
C MET A 691 1.87 -18.88 10.85
N ARG A 692 1.78 -17.86 9.98
CA ARG A 692 2.97 -17.20 9.43
C ARG A 692 3.85 -16.62 10.54
N LEU A 693 3.23 -15.92 11.48
CA LEU A 693 3.91 -15.40 12.67
C LEU A 693 4.56 -16.51 13.49
N ALA A 694 3.81 -17.59 13.79
CA ALA A 694 4.28 -18.66 14.65
C ALA A 694 5.47 -19.42 14.03
N GLU A 695 5.41 -19.67 12.72
CA GLU A 695 6.43 -20.38 11.97
C GLU A 695 7.74 -19.62 11.84
N VAL A 696 7.69 -18.28 11.86
CA VAL A 696 8.87 -17.43 11.75
C VAL A 696 9.45 -17.06 13.11
N TRP A 697 8.61 -16.75 14.09
CA TRP A 697 9.03 -16.05 15.32
C TRP A 697 8.94 -16.86 16.60
N MET A 698 8.16 -17.95 16.67
CA MET A 698 7.89 -18.63 17.95
C MET A 698 8.77 -19.86 18.22
N ASP A 699 9.71 -20.21 17.33
CA ASP A 699 10.60 -21.36 17.49
C ASP A 699 9.81 -22.65 17.85
N ASP A 700 10.17 -23.35 18.92
CA ASP A 700 9.50 -24.55 19.42
C ASP A 700 8.20 -24.24 20.21
N TYR A 701 7.98 -22.98 20.61
CA TYR A 701 6.76 -22.55 21.32
C TYR A 701 5.53 -22.49 20.41
N LYS A 702 5.70 -22.54 19.08
CA LYS A 702 4.57 -22.69 18.14
C LYS A 702 3.71 -23.92 18.43
N ARG A 703 4.26 -24.93 19.14
CA ARG A 703 3.50 -26.09 19.64
C ARG A 703 2.30 -25.68 20.50
N LEU A 704 2.43 -24.59 21.27
CA LEU A 704 1.36 -24.09 22.15
C LEU A 704 0.27 -23.43 21.31
N TYR A 705 0.62 -22.67 20.27
CA TYR A 705 -0.37 -22.15 19.32
C TYR A 705 -1.12 -23.27 18.59
N TYR A 706 -0.41 -24.23 18.02
CA TYR A 706 -1.05 -25.35 17.32
C TYR A 706 -1.83 -26.29 18.23
N MET A 707 -1.55 -26.30 19.54
CA MET A 707 -2.39 -26.99 20.50
C MET A 707 -3.78 -26.34 20.62
N HIS A 708 -3.87 -25.02 20.52
CA HIS A 708 -5.13 -24.27 20.47
C HIS A 708 -5.83 -24.31 19.10
N ARG A 709 -5.07 -24.46 18.01
CA ARG A 709 -5.57 -24.43 16.63
C ARG A 709 -5.12 -25.67 15.84
N ARG A 710 -5.47 -26.86 16.34
CA ARG A 710 -5.02 -28.14 15.75
C ARG A 710 -5.49 -28.34 14.32
N GLU A 711 -6.65 -27.81 13.98
CA GLU A 711 -7.22 -27.83 12.63
C GLU A 711 -6.36 -27.11 11.58
N LEU A 712 -5.41 -26.28 12.04
CA LEU A 712 -4.46 -25.55 11.19
C LEU A 712 -3.15 -26.31 10.94
N ILE A 713 -2.88 -27.41 11.66
CA ILE A 713 -1.66 -28.21 11.43
C ILE A 713 -1.67 -28.75 9.99
N GLY A 714 -0.60 -28.46 9.24
CA GLY A 714 -0.45 -28.86 7.85
C GLY A 714 -1.28 -28.04 6.84
N LYS A 715 -1.97 -26.98 7.28
CA LYS A 715 -2.61 -26.02 6.37
C LYS A 715 -1.59 -25.09 5.75
N ASP A 716 -1.89 -24.63 4.54
CA ASP A 716 -1.06 -23.68 3.81
C ASP A 716 -1.14 -22.27 4.42
N TYR A 717 0.02 -21.74 4.79
CA TYR A 717 0.22 -20.37 5.27
C TYR A 717 1.05 -19.50 4.31
N GLY A 718 1.36 -20.01 3.11
CA GLY A 718 2.18 -19.34 2.10
C GLY A 718 3.68 -19.38 2.40
N ASP A 719 4.46 -18.76 1.52
CA ASP A 719 5.91 -18.65 1.66
C ASP A 719 6.29 -17.66 2.78
N VAL A 720 7.23 -18.05 3.64
CA VAL A 720 7.74 -17.24 4.74
C VAL A 720 9.26 -17.07 4.68
N GLU A 721 9.91 -17.48 3.59
CA GLU A 721 11.37 -17.46 3.46
C GLU A 721 11.94 -16.04 3.53
N GLU A 722 11.26 -15.04 2.96
CA GLU A 722 11.68 -13.63 3.10
C GLU A 722 11.68 -13.20 4.58
N ARG A 723 10.67 -13.61 5.35
CA ARG A 723 10.56 -13.28 6.79
C ARG A 723 11.65 -13.99 7.60
N ARG A 724 11.95 -15.26 7.29
CA ARG A 724 13.09 -16.00 7.89
C ARG A 724 14.44 -15.37 7.53
N ALA A 725 14.59 -14.90 6.30
CA ALA A 725 15.80 -14.21 5.84
C ALA A 725 16.02 -12.90 6.60
N ILE A 726 14.96 -12.12 6.86
CA ILE A 726 15.05 -10.92 7.71
C ILE A 726 15.51 -11.28 9.13
N ARG A 727 14.89 -12.30 9.75
CA ARG A 727 15.26 -12.77 11.09
C ARG A 727 16.73 -13.16 11.19
N THR A 728 17.23 -13.84 10.15
CA THR A 728 18.63 -14.28 10.06
C THR A 728 19.57 -13.10 9.82
N ARG A 729 19.26 -12.23 8.84
CA ARG A 729 20.06 -11.05 8.46
C ARG A 729 20.26 -10.08 9.62
N LEU A 730 19.23 -9.90 10.45
CA LEU A 730 19.28 -9.00 11.61
C LEU A 730 19.81 -9.66 12.88
N ASN A 731 20.20 -10.94 12.81
CA ASN A 731 20.68 -11.73 13.94
C ASN A 731 19.75 -11.60 15.16
N CYS A 732 18.46 -11.84 14.93
CA CYS A 732 17.45 -11.67 15.98
C CYS A 732 17.55 -12.78 17.02
N HIS A 733 17.19 -12.46 18.26
CA HIS A 733 17.11 -13.39 19.38
C HIS A 733 16.06 -14.50 19.16
N SER A 734 16.10 -15.53 20.00
CA SER A 734 15.10 -16.60 20.05
C SER A 734 13.81 -16.16 20.75
N PHE A 735 12.72 -16.88 20.52
CA PHE A 735 11.46 -16.64 21.24
C PHE A 735 11.61 -16.95 22.73
N LYS A 736 12.45 -17.92 23.09
CA LYS A 736 12.83 -18.19 24.48
C LYS A 736 13.44 -16.95 25.14
N TRP A 737 14.38 -16.29 24.46
CA TRP A 737 14.96 -15.04 24.95
C TRP A 737 13.89 -13.96 25.13
N TYR A 738 12.93 -13.86 24.19
CA TYR A 738 11.82 -12.91 24.31
C TYR A 738 10.97 -13.18 25.56
N LEU A 739 10.60 -14.44 25.82
CA LEU A 739 9.86 -14.81 27.04
C LEU A 739 10.67 -14.53 28.31
N GLU A 740 11.98 -14.82 28.32
CA GLU A 740 12.80 -14.63 29.52
C GLU A 740 13.15 -13.16 29.82
N ASN A 741 13.27 -12.31 28.78
CA ASN A 741 13.80 -10.94 28.93
C ASN A 741 12.74 -9.86 28.72
N VAL A 742 11.75 -10.11 27.87
CA VAL A 742 10.72 -9.13 27.50
C VAL A 742 9.42 -9.42 28.24
N PHE A 743 9.00 -10.69 28.31
CA PHE A 743 7.74 -11.06 28.95
C PHE A 743 7.86 -12.24 29.94
N PRO A 744 8.70 -12.13 30.98
CA PRO A 744 8.92 -13.22 31.96
C PRO A 744 7.67 -13.56 32.77
N GLU A 745 6.67 -12.67 32.80
CA GLU A 745 5.40 -12.90 33.47
C GLU A 745 4.45 -13.80 32.64
N LYS A 746 4.74 -14.08 31.36
CA LYS A 746 3.90 -14.93 30.52
C LYS A 746 3.95 -16.38 31.02
N PHE A 747 2.80 -16.89 31.46
CA PHE A 747 2.67 -18.28 31.83
C PHE A 747 2.81 -19.22 30.63
N ILE A 748 3.70 -20.21 30.75
CA ILE A 748 3.97 -21.28 29.78
C ILE A 748 3.30 -22.56 30.28
N LEU A 749 2.42 -23.14 29.47
CA LEU A 749 1.48 -24.18 29.89
C LEU A 749 2.14 -25.53 30.26
N ASP A 750 3.30 -25.83 29.69
CA ASP A 750 3.99 -27.12 29.85
C ASP A 750 5.39 -27.03 30.49
N GLU A 751 5.79 -25.85 30.97
CA GLU A 751 7.14 -25.61 31.53
C GLU A 751 7.07 -25.17 32.99
N ASN A 752 7.98 -25.68 33.83
CA ASN A 752 8.06 -25.38 35.28
C ASN A 752 6.78 -25.72 36.08
N VAL A 753 6.09 -26.80 35.70
CA VAL A 753 4.81 -27.23 36.28
C VAL A 753 4.92 -28.61 36.96
N LEU A 754 3.92 -29.00 37.75
CA LEU A 754 3.85 -30.33 38.37
C LEU A 754 3.15 -31.35 37.47
N ALA A 755 2.11 -30.92 36.75
CA ALA A 755 1.36 -31.74 35.84
C ALA A 755 0.60 -30.86 34.83
N TYR A 756 0.31 -31.38 33.63
CA TYR A 756 -0.39 -30.60 32.60
C TYR A 756 -1.13 -31.46 31.58
N GLY A 757 -1.99 -30.81 30.80
CA GLY A 757 -2.77 -31.38 29.72
C GLY A 757 -4.17 -31.81 30.14
N GLU A 758 -4.72 -32.77 29.40
CA GLU A 758 -6.03 -33.37 29.69
C GLU A 758 -6.06 -33.91 31.13
N THR A 759 -7.03 -33.43 31.93
CA THR A 759 -7.21 -33.86 33.34
C THR A 759 -8.44 -34.74 33.46
N ARG A 760 -8.23 -36.06 33.53
CA ARG A 760 -9.24 -37.09 33.36
C ARG A 760 -9.60 -37.78 34.66
N ASN A 761 -10.90 -38.02 34.88
CA ASN A 761 -11.36 -39.03 35.82
C ASN A 761 -11.33 -40.43 35.15
N PRO A 762 -10.55 -41.39 35.66
CA PRO A 762 -10.36 -42.68 35.01
C PRO A 762 -11.62 -43.56 35.01
N ASN A 763 -12.55 -43.35 35.94
CA ASN A 763 -13.76 -44.17 36.07
C ASN A 763 -14.88 -43.68 35.13
N SER A 764 -15.17 -42.37 35.12
CA SER A 764 -16.25 -41.82 34.31
C SER A 764 -15.86 -41.48 32.88
N GLN A 765 -14.55 -41.40 32.56
CA GLN A 765 -14.04 -40.90 31.28
C GLN A 765 -14.42 -39.43 30.99
N LEU A 766 -14.75 -38.69 32.04
CA LEU A 766 -14.96 -37.25 31.98
C LEU A 766 -13.65 -36.52 32.29
N CYS A 767 -13.45 -35.41 31.60
CA CYS A 767 -12.30 -34.54 31.71
C CYS A 767 -12.72 -33.14 32.13
N LEU A 768 -11.88 -32.44 32.88
CA LEU A 768 -12.08 -31.02 33.14
C LEU A 768 -12.04 -30.25 31.82
N ASP A 769 -13.01 -29.34 31.63
CA ASP A 769 -13.25 -28.66 30.36
C ASP A 769 -13.79 -27.24 30.61
N THR A 770 -13.33 -26.28 29.82
CA THR A 770 -13.84 -24.89 29.81
C THR A 770 -15.11 -24.72 28.97
N ILE A 771 -15.67 -25.81 28.43
CA ILE A 771 -16.89 -25.91 27.60
C ILE A 771 -16.94 -24.90 26.45
N GLY A 772 -15.77 -24.65 25.85
CA GLY A 772 -15.61 -23.73 24.72
C GLY A 772 -15.82 -22.25 25.06
N LYS A 773 -15.79 -21.88 26.35
CA LYS A 773 -15.71 -20.48 26.76
C LYS A 773 -14.33 -19.92 26.41
N ASP A 774 -14.32 -18.68 25.94
CA ASP A 774 -13.08 -17.96 25.64
C ASP A 774 -12.38 -17.51 26.93
N GLU A 775 -11.13 -17.07 26.81
CA GLU A 775 -10.30 -16.63 27.95
C GLU A 775 -10.75 -15.31 28.59
N LYS A 776 -11.94 -14.81 28.22
CA LYS A 776 -12.42 -13.50 28.66
C LYS A 776 -13.28 -13.66 29.91
N GLY A 777 -12.80 -13.09 31.01
CA GLY A 777 -13.55 -13.02 32.26
C GLY A 777 -13.60 -14.35 33.02
N THR A 778 -14.65 -14.54 33.80
CA THR A 778 -14.81 -15.72 34.67
C THR A 778 -15.36 -16.91 33.89
N ILE A 779 -14.66 -18.04 33.93
CA ILE A 779 -15.02 -19.26 33.19
C ILE A 779 -15.49 -20.34 34.16
N PRO A 780 -16.73 -20.84 34.06
CA PRO A 780 -17.13 -22.03 34.82
C PRO A 780 -16.28 -23.24 34.42
N LEU A 781 -15.68 -23.90 35.41
CA LEU A 781 -14.96 -25.14 35.15
C LEU A 781 -15.96 -26.30 35.19
N ALA A 782 -16.10 -26.98 34.07
CA ALA A 782 -17.06 -28.06 33.90
C ALA A 782 -16.36 -29.36 33.55
N VAL A 783 -17.16 -30.40 33.30
CA VAL A 783 -16.68 -31.67 32.78
C VAL A 783 -17.27 -31.98 31.41
N TYR A 784 -16.48 -32.61 30.56
CA TYR A 784 -16.91 -33.11 29.25
C TYR A 784 -16.23 -34.44 28.95
N SER A 785 -16.76 -35.20 28.00
CA SER A 785 -16.13 -36.46 27.57
C SER A 785 -14.70 -36.21 27.09
N CYS A 786 -13.75 -37.01 27.57
CA CYS A 786 -12.34 -36.82 27.24
C CYS A 786 -12.08 -36.95 25.73
N GLN A 787 -11.36 -35.99 25.16
CA GLN A 787 -11.12 -35.91 23.72
C GLN A 787 -9.74 -36.41 23.33
N SER A 788 -9.12 -37.25 24.18
CA SER A 788 -7.78 -37.80 23.98
C SER A 788 -6.76 -36.71 23.68
N GLY A 789 -6.87 -35.60 24.41
CA GLY A 789 -6.11 -34.36 24.29
C GLY A 789 -6.14 -33.70 22.92
N ALA A 790 -7.16 -33.96 22.10
CA ALA A 790 -7.42 -33.21 20.87
C ALA A 790 -8.01 -31.81 21.12
N SER A 791 -8.35 -31.48 22.37
CA SER A 791 -9.06 -30.25 22.74
C SER A 791 -8.22 -29.35 23.64
N ALA A 792 -8.09 -28.09 23.25
CA ALA A 792 -7.45 -27.06 24.06
C ALA A 792 -8.30 -26.63 25.27
N ASN A 793 -9.62 -26.87 25.23
CA ASN A 793 -10.52 -26.59 26.35
C ASN A 793 -10.28 -27.54 27.53
N GLN A 794 -9.71 -28.71 27.27
CA GLN A 794 -9.38 -29.72 28.28
C GLN A 794 -7.94 -29.59 28.79
N TYR A 795 -7.20 -28.57 28.35
CA TYR A 795 -5.82 -28.38 28.74
C TYR A 795 -5.73 -27.54 30.02
N LEU A 796 -5.51 -28.20 31.16
CA LEU A 796 -5.21 -27.54 32.42
C LEU A 796 -3.77 -27.80 32.85
N THR A 797 -3.29 -26.96 33.75
CA THR A 797 -1.95 -27.04 34.31
C THR A 797 -2.01 -26.92 35.82
N LEU A 798 -1.31 -27.81 36.52
CA LEU A 798 -1.03 -27.70 37.93
C LEU A 798 0.38 -27.15 38.11
N THR A 799 0.50 -25.92 38.62
CA THR A 799 1.79 -25.24 38.81
C THR A 799 2.53 -25.73 40.05
N LYS A 800 3.83 -25.43 40.15
CA LYS A 800 4.64 -25.67 41.36
C LYS A 800 4.19 -24.82 42.56
N ASP A 801 3.50 -23.72 42.31
CA ASP A 801 2.87 -22.88 43.34
C ASP A 801 1.46 -23.38 43.72
N ASN A 802 1.14 -24.63 43.38
CA ASN A 802 -0.12 -25.28 43.70
C ASN A 802 -1.36 -24.59 43.09
N GLN A 803 -1.24 -23.93 41.93
CA GLN A 803 -2.40 -23.40 41.22
C GLN A 803 -2.86 -24.37 40.13
N LEU A 804 -4.15 -24.73 40.13
CA LEU A 804 -4.78 -25.38 38.99
C LEU A 804 -5.32 -24.29 38.06
N ARG A 805 -4.75 -24.15 36.87
CA ARG A 805 -4.98 -22.99 36.01
C ARG A 805 -4.91 -23.30 34.52
N ARG A 806 -5.36 -22.35 33.72
CA ARG A 806 -5.20 -22.27 32.27
C ARG A 806 -4.98 -20.82 31.87
N GLU A 807 -3.97 -20.56 31.04
CA GLU A 807 -3.59 -19.18 30.66
C GLU A 807 -3.48 -18.28 31.90
N ASP A 808 -4.26 -17.21 31.97
CA ASP A 808 -4.30 -16.25 33.07
C ASP A 808 -5.39 -16.58 34.12
N GLY A 809 -6.15 -17.67 33.91
CA GLY A 809 -7.27 -18.09 34.75
C GLY A 809 -6.91 -19.22 35.73
N CYS A 810 -7.00 -18.95 37.03
CA CYS A 810 -6.78 -19.90 38.13
C CYS A 810 -8.11 -20.32 38.76
N SER A 811 -8.23 -21.59 39.15
CA SER A 811 -9.46 -22.13 39.72
C SER A 811 -9.69 -21.70 41.16
N VAL A 812 -10.89 -21.19 41.42
CA VAL A 812 -11.41 -20.76 42.72
C VAL A 812 -12.86 -21.21 42.89
N THR A 813 -13.36 -21.23 44.12
CA THR A 813 -14.77 -21.54 44.40
C THR A 813 -15.69 -20.34 44.16
N SER A 814 -16.78 -20.51 43.39
CA SER A 814 -17.79 -19.45 43.17
C SER A 814 -18.88 -19.40 44.26
N ASP A 815 -19.36 -20.56 44.72
CA ASP A 815 -20.49 -20.69 45.65
C ASP A 815 -20.22 -21.79 46.69
N SER A 816 -19.03 -21.73 47.31
CA SER A 816 -18.47 -22.71 48.27
C SER A 816 -18.20 -24.12 47.70
N THR A 817 -18.87 -24.54 46.63
CA THR A 817 -18.74 -25.88 46.07
C THR A 817 -18.42 -25.91 44.58
N SER A 818 -18.93 -24.98 43.77
CA SER A 818 -18.67 -24.97 42.33
C SER A 818 -17.38 -24.23 42.01
N ILE A 819 -16.70 -24.63 40.93
CA ILE A 819 -15.39 -24.08 40.53
C ILE A 819 -15.50 -23.19 39.30
N VAL A 820 -14.81 -22.06 39.35
CA VAL A 820 -14.64 -21.12 38.24
C VAL A 820 -13.16 -20.76 38.08
N LEU A 821 -12.72 -20.45 36.86
CA LEU A 821 -11.44 -19.83 36.59
C LEU A 821 -11.60 -18.30 36.63
N THR A 822 -10.74 -17.64 37.39
CA THR A 822 -10.65 -16.17 37.51
C THR A 822 -9.20 -15.73 37.41
N ASN A 823 -8.92 -14.43 37.32
CA ASN A 823 -7.53 -13.94 37.22
C ASN A 823 -6.64 -14.53 38.33
N CYS A 824 -5.51 -15.08 37.92
CA CYS A 824 -4.54 -15.66 38.83
C CYS A 824 -3.94 -14.62 39.76
N ASP A 825 -3.94 -14.93 41.05
CA ASP A 825 -3.28 -14.15 42.10
C ASP A 825 -2.48 -15.11 42.98
N TYR A 826 -1.15 -15.04 42.89
CA TYR A 826 -0.23 -15.88 43.68
C TYR A 826 -0.29 -15.59 45.18
N SER A 827 -0.82 -14.43 45.58
CA SER A 827 -1.05 -14.10 46.99
C SER A 827 -2.40 -14.63 47.51
N ASP A 828 -3.31 -15.02 46.61
CA ASP A 828 -4.61 -15.56 47.00
C ASP A 828 -4.52 -17.06 47.29
N HIS A 829 -4.42 -17.38 48.58
CA HIS A 829 -4.47 -18.77 49.05
C HIS A 829 -5.75 -19.50 48.62
N LYS A 830 -6.83 -18.79 48.25
CA LYS A 830 -8.06 -19.42 47.74
C LYS A 830 -7.89 -20.14 46.40
N GLN A 831 -6.79 -19.92 45.71
CA GLN A 831 -6.50 -20.51 44.40
C GLN A 831 -5.58 -21.73 44.49
N THR A 832 -5.42 -22.33 45.67
CA THR A 832 -4.43 -23.38 45.93
C THR A 832 -5.03 -24.80 45.97
N TRP A 833 -4.32 -25.73 45.32
CA TRP A 833 -4.72 -27.11 45.05
C TRP A 833 -3.55 -28.07 45.25
N THR A 834 -3.80 -29.22 45.89
CA THR A 834 -2.84 -30.33 45.93
C THR A 834 -3.35 -31.49 45.10
N HIS A 835 -2.49 -32.04 44.25
CA HIS A 835 -2.69 -33.36 43.65
C HIS A 835 -1.94 -34.40 44.47
N THR A 836 -2.68 -35.28 45.13
CA THR A 836 -2.12 -36.31 46.01
C THR A 836 -1.62 -37.52 45.22
N ASN A 837 -0.73 -38.32 45.82
CA ASN A 837 -0.22 -39.56 45.23
C ASN A 837 -1.33 -40.58 44.88
N ASN A 838 -2.49 -40.50 45.56
CA ASN A 838 -3.66 -41.36 45.28
C ASN A 838 -4.54 -40.80 44.14
N GLY A 839 -4.10 -39.74 43.46
CA GLY A 839 -4.78 -39.12 42.33
C GLY A 839 -5.85 -38.10 42.71
N THR A 840 -6.06 -37.79 43.99
CA THR A 840 -7.10 -36.85 44.41
C THR A 840 -6.65 -35.41 44.29
N LEU A 841 -7.51 -34.55 43.72
CA LEU A 841 -7.34 -33.09 43.69
C LEU A 841 -8.05 -32.46 44.88
N VAL A 842 -7.27 -31.94 45.83
CA VAL A 842 -7.73 -31.32 47.08
C VAL A 842 -7.65 -29.81 46.96
N HIS A 843 -8.77 -29.12 47.16
CA HIS A 843 -8.81 -27.67 47.30
C HIS A 843 -8.43 -27.27 48.73
N HIS A 844 -7.25 -26.66 48.89
CA HIS A 844 -6.68 -26.39 50.22
C HIS A 844 -7.57 -25.54 51.13
N PRO A 845 -8.17 -24.42 50.68
CA PRO A 845 -8.96 -23.55 51.55
C PRO A 845 -10.16 -24.24 52.20
N SER A 846 -10.83 -25.13 51.48
CA SER A 846 -12.03 -25.82 51.97
C SER A 846 -11.75 -27.23 52.51
N ASN A 847 -10.56 -27.78 52.27
CA ASN A 847 -10.23 -29.19 52.51
C ASN A 847 -11.22 -30.16 51.86
N LEU A 848 -11.80 -29.75 50.72
CA LEU A 848 -12.72 -30.57 49.93
C LEU A 848 -12.02 -31.08 48.67
N CYS A 849 -12.54 -32.16 48.11
CA CYS A 849 -11.99 -32.83 46.95
C CYS A 849 -12.88 -32.62 45.72
N LEU A 850 -12.24 -32.48 44.56
CA LEU A 850 -12.93 -32.35 43.28
C LEU A 850 -13.59 -33.68 42.91
N ASP A 851 -14.90 -33.68 42.65
CA ASP A 851 -15.70 -34.90 42.49
C ASP A 851 -16.60 -34.81 41.24
N VAL A 852 -16.67 -35.89 40.46
CA VAL A 852 -17.53 -36.02 39.27
C VAL A 852 -18.77 -36.90 39.49
N GLU A 853 -19.01 -37.36 40.71
CA GLU A 853 -20.15 -38.22 41.02
C GLU A 853 -21.49 -37.54 40.69
N GLY A 854 -22.23 -38.16 39.78
CA GLY A 854 -23.54 -37.70 39.33
C GLY A 854 -23.49 -36.60 38.26
N LEU A 855 -22.31 -36.27 37.72
CA LEU A 855 -22.14 -35.27 36.67
C LEU A 855 -22.19 -35.92 35.27
N ALA A 856 -22.77 -35.19 34.31
CA ALA A 856 -22.77 -35.47 32.89
C ALA A 856 -22.01 -34.38 32.11
N ASN A 857 -21.95 -34.52 30.79
CA ASN A 857 -21.30 -33.53 29.93
C ASN A 857 -21.90 -32.13 30.13
N ASN A 858 -21.02 -31.13 30.25
CA ASN A 858 -21.31 -29.71 30.50
C ASN A 858 -21.73 -29.37 31.94
N ASP A 859 -21.83 -30.34 32.85
CA ASP A 859 -22.08 -30.02 34.25
C ASP A 859 -20.85 -29.39 34.89
N GLN A 860 -21.08 -28.37 35.72
CA GLN A 860 -20.02 -27.72 36.47
C GLN A 860 -19.43 -28.68 37.50
N VAL A 861 -18.10 -28.72 37.60
CA VAL A 861 -17.43 -29.60 38.57
C VAL A 861 -17.62 -29.08 40.00
N LYS A 862 -17.78 -29.99 40.95
CA LYS A 862 -18.11 -29.66 42.34
C LYS A 862 -17.08 -30.21 43.33
N LEU A 863 -16.95 -29.51 44.44
CA LEU A 863 -16.22 -29.95 45.62
C LEU A 863 -17.14 -30.76 46.55
N LYS A 864 -16.67 -31.93 46.98
CA LYS A 864 -17.32 -32.79 47.99
C LYS A 864 -16.31 -33.16 49.08
N LYS A 865 -16.80 -33.73 50.19
CA LYS A 865 -15.93 -34.23 51.26
C LYS A 865 -14.95 -35.26 50.69
N CYS A 866 -13.67 -35.13 51.05
CA CYS A 866 -12.64 -36.06 50.62
C CYS A 866 -12.89 -37.46 51.18
N GLU A 867 -12.99 -38.46 50.31
CA GLU A 867 -13.19 -39.86 50.66
C GLU A 867 -12.04 -40.71 50.12
N PRO A 868 -11.31 -41.46 50.98
CA PRO A 868 -10.22 -42.31 50.53
C PRO A 868 -10.70 -43.33 49.48
N ASN A 869 -9.95 -43.47 48.38
CA ASN A 869 -10.21 -44.43 47.29
C ASN A 869 -11.53 -44.24 46.53
N LYS A 870 -12.25 -43.11 46.71
CA LYS A 870 -13.45 -42.84 45.92
C LYS A 870 -13.07 -42.57 44.46
N LEU A 871 -13.49 -43.46 43.56
CA LEU A 871 -13.11 -43.40 42.14
C LEU A 871 -13.55 -42.12 41.43
N SER A 872 -14.67 -41.51 41.84
CA SER A 872 -15.14 -40.24 41.28
C SER A 872 -14.33 -39.01 41.72
N GLN A 873 -13.43 -39.17 42.70
CA GLN A 873 -12.50 -38.12 43.18
C GLN A 873 -11.06 -38.33 42.68
N GLN A 874 -10.81 -39.36 41.88
CA GLN A 874 -9.49 -39.60 41.28
C GLN A 874 -9.36 -38.86 39.95
N TRP A 875 -8.21 -38.21 39.77
CA TRP A 875 -7.88 -37.40 38.61
C TRP A 875 -6.47 -37.71 38.14
N LEU A 876 -6.31 -37.85 36.83
CA LEU A 876 -5.04 -38.10 36.18
C LEU A 876 -4.80 -37.02 35.13
N PHE A 877 -3.69 -36.30 35.25
CA PHE A 877 -3.17 -35.48 34.17
C PHE A 877 -2.54 -36.35 33.10
N ARG A 878 -2.64 -35.90 31.85
CA ARG A 878 -2.01 -36.56 30.70
C ARG A 878 -0.48 -36.59 30.80
N HIS A 879 0.12 -35.53 31.33
CA HIS A 879 1.57 -35.39 31.42
C HIS A 879 1.99 -34.97 32.83
N TYR A 880 3.06 -35.61 33.31
CA TYR A 880 3.81 -35.23 34.51
C TYR A 880 5.25 -34.99 34.06
N PRO A 881 5.75 -33.74 34.08
CA PRO A 881 7.15 -33.44 33.80
C PRO A 881 8.07 -34.30 34.67
N LYS A 882 9.20 -34.74 34.10
CA LYS A 882 10.22 -35.49 34.83
C LYS A 882 11.09 -34.60 35.69
#